data_AF-A0A6C2UF42-F1
#
_entry.id   AF-A0A6C2UF42-F1
#
_cell.length_a   1.000
_cell.length_b   1.000
_cell.length_c   1.000
_cell.angle_alpha   90.00
_cell.angle_beta   90.00
_cell.angle_gamma   90.00
#
_symmetry.space_group_name_H-M   'P 1'
#
loop_
_entity.id
_entity.type
_entity.pdbx_description
1 polymer ?
#
loop_
_entity_poly.entity_id
_entity_poly.type
_entity_poly.pdbx_seq_one_letter_code
_entity_poly.pdbx_strand_id
1 'polypeptide(L)'
;MKIFVPGRICLFGEHSDWAGGYRRINADIEKGAALIVGTNQGLYAEVKPHPDKLILNASFEDGRRKGPFQIPMEREALLKEAMKGGFASYAAGVAYQILTHYRVRGLEIDNYHTDLPVQKGLSSSAAICVLVARAFNRIYDLKMTVRGEMEYAYLGEITTPSRCGRLDQGCAYGNRPVKMIFDGDRLDVEELTVPQTLHYVIVDLKAFKDTKEILAKLNQSYPFAEDGIQKKVQEYLGPINAEINRRASEAIRQGDVEELGKLMNEAQAKFDAHLQPACPSQLTSPVLHKLLAYEPLRPYVLGGKGVGSQGDGTAQFLVKDEDAQNKAMEIIERDLKMPCMKLDIESVNRLRKAVIPAAGFGNQLFPSTKTLKKEMFPIVDRDGRTKPVIMVIIEQVLNAGIEDVGIVIQEADRPLFEDFFHQHLAVEHVNKLSKEDQRYMQHIMDIGSHVTLLVQESQEGFGHAVHCAKEWVGSEAFILMLGDHLFASDTDTSCIQQLMNIYERTGRSVVGLQETPVDKVKHFGCVTGAWEGGGNLLSVTEFSEKPSIEYARAHLATQNVKDDHFLTIFGQYILTPRIFELLGENIERNMRERGEFQLTSCLDRLRQEEGVQGCRVHGRRFDIGLPEAYRQTVIDYPNT
;
A
#
# COMPACT_ATOMS: atom_id res chain seq x y z
N MET A 1 -13.03 17.99 -3.94
CA MET A 1 -12.28 16.75 -3.60
C MET A 1 -10.84 17.13 -3.31
N LYS A 2 -10.22 16.59 -2.25
CA LYS A 2 -8.79 16.83 -1.96
C LYS A 2 -7.90 15.81 -2.66
N ILE A 3 -6.78 16.26 -3.21
CA ILE A 3 -5.77 15.42 -3.86
C ILE A 3 -4.39 15.82 -3.31
N PHE A 4 -3.58 14.81 -3.01
CA PHE A 4 -2.16 14.97 -2.78
C PHE A 4 -1.39 14.28 -3.91
N VAL A 5 -0.31 14.93 -4.38
CA VAL A 5 0.65 14.33 -5.32
C VAL A 5 2.05 14.65 -4.82
N PRO A 6 2.88 13.64 -4.51
CA PRO A 6 4.23 13.87 -4.02
C PRO A 6 5.17 14.32 -5.15
N GLY A 7 6.34 14.83 -4.77
CA GLY A 7 7.50 14.78 -5.66
C GLY A 7 8.01 13.35 -5.86
N ARG A 8 9.19 13.20 -6.48
CA ARG A 8 9.86 11.89 -6.60
C ARG A 8 11.35 11.97 -6.36
N ILE A 9 11.90 10.90 -5.81
CA ILE A 9 13.33 10.65 -5.78
C ILE A 9 13.68 9.39 -6.56
N CYS A 10 14.86 9.41 -7.19
CA CYS A 10 15.47 8.23 -7.76
C CYS A 10 16.38 7.59 -6.72
N LEU A 11 16.04 6.39 -6.25
CA LEU A 11 16.88 5.61 -5.35
C LEU A 11 18.08 5.07 -6.15
N PHE A 12 17.83 4.46 -7.31
CA PHE A 12 18.84 3.91 -8.21
C PHE A 12 18.47 4.08 -9.68
N GLY A 13 19.47 4.19 -10.56
CA GLY A 13 19.27 4.18 -12.01
C GLY A 13 18.82 5.49 -12.62
N GLU A 14 19.37 6.59 -12.12
CA GLU A 14 19.35 7.87 -12.82
C GLU A 14 19.67 7.72 -14.31
N HIS A 15 19.04 8.55 -15.15
CA HIS A 15 19.25 8.62 -16.60
C HIS A 15 18.78 7.42 -17.44
N SER A 16 18.31 6.34 -16.80
CA SER A 16 17.89 5.12 -17.49
C SER A 16 16.70 5.31 -18.44
N ASP A 17 15.86 6.31 -18.20
CA ASP A 17 14.65 6.56 -18.97
C ASP A 17 14.96 7.00 -20.41
N TRP A 18 15.86 7.96 -20.59
CA TRP A 18 16.30 8.36 -21.92
C TRP A 18 17.33 7.39 -22.51
N ALA A 19 18.20 6.79 -21.69
CA ALA A 19 19.20 5.83 -22.16
C ALA A 19 18.54 4.58 -22.78
N GLY A 20 17.58 3.98 -22.07
CA GLY A 20 16.78 2.86 -22.57
C GLY A 20 15.91 3.23 -23.78
N GLY A 21 15.55 4.51 -23.92
CA GLY A 21 14.81 5.03 -25.07
C GLY A 21 15.58 4.92 -26.40
N TYR A 22 16.93 4.93 -26.38
CA TYR A 22 17.75 4.76 -27.58
C TYR A 22 17.72 3.34 -28.16
N ARG A 23 17.15 2.35 -27.45
CA ARG A 23 16.92 1.00 -27.98
C ARG A 23 16.04 0.97 -29.24
N ARG A 24 15.23 2.01 -29.46
CA ARG A 24 14.47 2.20 -30.71
C ARG A 24 15.38 2.39 -31.95
N ILE A 25 16.62 2.82 -31.74
CA ILE A 25 17.63 3.06 -32.79
C ILE A 25 18.69 1.95 -32.79
N ASN A 26 19.12 1.50 -31.61
CA ASN A 26 20.14 0.47 -31.45
C ASN A 26 19.71 -0.57 -30.41
N ALA A 27 19.30 -1.76 -30.87
CA ALA A 27 18.79 -2.84 -30.03
C ALA A 27 19.85 -3.47 -29.11
N ASP A 28 21.14 -3.23 -29.37
CA ASP A 28 22.26 -3.74 -28.55
C ASP A 28 22.45 -2.93 -27.26
N ILE A 29 21.85 -1.74 -27.15
CA ILE A 29 21.83 -0.97 -25.91
C ILE A 29 21.02 -1.73 -24.85
N GLU A 30 21.54 -1.92 -23.65
CA GLU A 30 20.81 -2.56 -22.54
C GLU A 30 19.50 -1.84 -22.18
N LYS A 31 18.51 -2.56 -21.64
CA LYS A 31 17.28 -1.92 -21.15
C LYS A 31 17.61 -0.95 -20.01
N GLY A 32 16.96 0.21 -20.00
CA GLY A 32 17.06 1.14 -18.87
C GLY A 32 16.35 0.55 -17.65
N ALA A 33 16.92 0.69 -16.47
CA ALA A 33 16.31 0.26 -15.20
C ALA A 33 16.48 1.33 -14.14
N ALA A 34 15.39 1.73 -13.49
CA ALA A 34 15.43 2.68 -12.40
C ALA A 34 14.51 2.26 -11.26
N LEU A 35 14.90 2.59 -10.04
CA LEU A 35 14.10 2.45 -8.85
C LEU A 35 13.82 3.82 -8.28
N ILE A 36 12.54 4.15 -8.13
CA ILE A 36 12.09 5.47 -7.67
C ILE A 36 11.05 5.33 -6.58
N VAL A 37 10.81 6.41 -5.84
CA VAL A 37 9.72 6.51 -4.85
C VAL A 37 9.23 7.96 -4.76
N GLY A 38 7.95 8.15 -4.44
CA GLY A 38 7.40 9.47 -4.15
C GLY A 38 7.85 9.99 -2.79
N THR A 39 8.08 11.30 -2.70
CA THR A 39 8.44 11.97 -1.44
C THR A 39 7.27 12.07 -0.47
N ASN A 40 7.52 12.38 0.82
CA ASN A 40 6.42 12.69 1.74
C ASN A 40 5.86 14.12 1.53
N GLN A 41 6.63 14.99 0.86
CA GLN A 41 6.25 16.34 0.46
C GLN A 41 5.69 16.36 -0.96
N GLY A 42 4.83 17.31 -1.27
CA GLY A 42 4.12 17.37 -2.54
C GLY A 42 3.24 18.60 -2.75
N LEU A 43 2.24 18.41 -3.61
CA LEU A 43 1.20 19.36 -3.95
C LEU A 43 -0.10 18.91 -3.29
N TYR A 44 -0.70 19.79 -2.50
CA TYR A 44 -2.02 19.61 -1.93
C TYR A 44 -3.02 20.48 -2.68
N ALA A 45 -4.06 19.87 -3.22
CA ALA A 45 -5.03 20.58 -4.03
C ALA A 45 -6.48 20.20 -3.69
N GLU A 46 -7.37 21.17 -3.84
CA GLU A 46 -8.81 20.94 -3.89
C GLU A 46 -9.29 21.07 -5.33
N VAL A 47 -10.04 20.07 -5.79
CA VAL A 47 -10.53 19.99 -7.17
C VAL A 47 -12.06 19.98 -7.20
N LYS A 48 -12.63 20.76 -8.12
CA LYS A 48 -14.07 20.84 -8.40
C LYS A 48 -14.31 20.80 -9.92
N PRO A 49 -15.46 20.29 -10.40
CA PRO A 49 -15.82 20.37 -11.80
C PRO A 49 -16.10 21.83 -12.19
N HIS A 50 -15.78 22.19 -13.44
CA HIS A 50 -16.11 23.49 -14.03
C HIS A 50 -16.81 23.27 -15.39
N PRO A 51 -17.79 24.10 -15.79
CA PRO A 51 -18.55 23.86 -17.02
C PRO A 51 -17.69 23.80 -18.30
N ASP A 52 -16.70 24.69 -18.46
CA ASP A 52 -16.05 24.96 -19.76
C ASP A 52 -14.57 25.40 -19.69
N LYS A 53 -13.94 25.44 -18.52
CA LYS A 53 -12.57 25.96 -18.34
C LYS A 53 -11.73 25.08 -17.43
N LEU A 54 -10.43 25.05 -17.71
CA LEU A 54 -9.41 24.66 -16.75
C LEU A 54 -8.97 25.89 -15.96
N ILE A 55 -9.25 25.91 -14.67
CA ILE A 55 -8.85 26.94 -13.73
C ILE A 55 -7.77 26.36 -12.81
N LEU A 56 -6.62 27.00 -12.72
CA LEU A 56 -5.51 26.57 -11.87
C LEU A 56 -5.06 27.70 -10.96
N ASN A 57 -5.05 27.44 -9.66
CA ASN A 57 -4.35 28.24 -8.67
C ASN A 57 -3.17 27.42 -8.14
N ALA A 58 -2.02 28.06 -8.02
CA ALA A 58 -0.76 27.44 -7.58
C ALA A 58 -0.32 28.04 -6.25
N SER A 59 0.18 27.20 -5.34
CA SER A 59 0.92 27.61 -4.16
C SER A 59 2.38 27.20 -4.26
N PHE A 60 3.26 27.99 -3.64
CA PHE A 60 4.69 27.71 -3.54
C PHE A 60 5.08 27.53 -2.07
N GLU A 61 6.23 26.88 -1.84
CA GLU A 61 6.79 26.59 -0.51
C GLU A 61 6.92 27.83 0.39
N ASP A 62 7.22 29.00 -0.20
CA ASP A 62 7.34 30.27 0.51
C ASP A 62 5.99 30.97 0.77
N GLY A 63 4.87 30.26 0.56
CA GLY A 63 3.52 30.77 0.77
C GLY A 63 3.01 31.69 -0.35
N ARG A 64 3.81 32.01 -1.37
CA ARG A 64 3.31 32.75 -2.53
C ARG A 64 2.23 31.95 -3.25
N ARG A 65 1.27 32.65 -3.84
CA ARG A 65 0.25 32.06 -4.73
C ARG A 65 0.26 32.73 -6.09
N LYS A 66 -0.07 31.97 -7.13
CA LYS A 66 -0.16 32.45 -8.51
C LYS A 66 -1.37 31.85 -9.20
N GLY A 67 -2.12 32.69 -9.92
CA GLY A 67 -3.38 32.34 -10.54
C GLY A 67 -4.47 33.39 -10.23
N PRO A 68 -5.72 33.13 -10.60
CA PRO A 68 -6.17 31.95 -11.34
C PRO A 68 -5.70 32.01 -12.80
N PHE A 69 -5.06 30.93 -13.26
CA PHE A 69 -4.88 30.71 -14.70
C PHE A 69 -6.16 30.12 -15.24
N GLN A 70 -6.78 30.77 -16.22
CA GLN A 70 -8.02 30.30 -16.83
C GLN A 70 -7.79 29.99 -18.30
N ILE A 71 -8.05 28.74 -18.69
CA ILE A 71 -7.88 28.27 -20.06
C ILE A 71 -9.19 27.62 -20.51
N PRO A 72 -9.78 28.03 -21.64
CA PRO A 72 -10.95 27.34 -22.19
C PRO A 72 -10.65 25.86 -22.43
N MET A 73 -11.61 24.98 -22.14
CA MET A 73 -11.52 23.54 -22.47
C MET A 73 -11.77 23.29 -23.97
N GLU A 74 -10.94 23.93 -24.79
CA GLU A 74 -10.94 23.82 -26.25
C GLU A 74 -9.56 23.34 -26.69
N ARG A 75 -9.49 22.38 -27.62
CA ARG A 75 -8.23 21.73 -28.01
C ARG A 75 -7.17 22.74 -28.46
N GLU A 76 -7.55 23.71 -29.27
CA GLU A 76 -6.64 24.75 -29.79
C GLU A 76 -6.13 25.68 -28.68
N ALA A 77 -7.00 26.07 -27.74
CA ALA A 77 -6.65 26.93 -26.62
C ALA A 77 -5.67 26.23 -25.65
N LEU A 78 -5.96 24.98 -25.28
CA LEU A 78 -5.11 24.18 -24.41
C LEU A 78 -3.74 23.90 -25.04
N LEU A 79 -3.71 23.52 -26.32
CA LEU A 79 -2.45 23.29 -27.04
C LEU A 79 -1.60 24.57 -27.13
N LYS A 80 -2.23 25.70 -27.48
CA LYS A 80 -1.55 27.00 -27.54
C LYS A 80 -0.94 27.37 -26.18
N GLU A 81 -1.64 27.14 -25.08
CA GLU A 81 -1.12 27.39 -23.73
C GLU A 81 0.00 26.42 -23.34
N ALA A 82 -0.14 25.13 -23.68
CA ALA A 82 0.89 24.12 -23.45
C ALA A 82 2.23 24.48 -24.12
N MET A 83 2.19 25.06 -25.33
CA MET A 83 3.38 25.42 -26.10
C MET A 83 4.08 26.71 -25.61
N LYS A 84 3.45 27.55 -24.79
CA LYS A 84 4.06 28.81 -24.29
C LYS A 84 5.24 28.59 -23.36
N GLY A 85 5.22 27.47 -22.62
CA GLY A 85 6.12 27.24 -21.50
C GLY A 85 5.72 28.01 -20.24
N GLY A 86 6.10 27.46 -19.08
CA GLY A 86 5.75 27.99 -17.76
C GLY A 86 4.79 27.08 -17.00
N PHE A 87 4.33 27.55 -15.84
CA PHE A 87 3.58 26.72 -14.88
C PHE A 87 2.24 26.20 -15.43
N ALA A 88 1.45 27.08 -16.06
CA ALA A 88 0.13 26.72 -16.60
C ALA A 88 0.22 25.77 -17.81
N SER A 89 1.35 25.76 -18.52
CA SER A 89 1.56 24.91 -19.69
C SER A 89 1.52 23.42 -19.35
N TYR A 90 2.01 23.00 -18.19
CA TYR A 90 1.94 21.60 -17.75
C TYR A 90 0.49 21.12 -17.60
N ALA A 91 -0.33 21.91 -16.90
CA ALA A 91 -1.74 21.60 -16.74
C ALA A 91 -2.50 21.64 -18.07
N ALA A 92 -2.21 22.63 -18.91
CA ALA A 92 -2.80 22.74 -20.24
C ALA A 92 -2.45 21.54 -21.13
N GLY A 93 -1.20 21.07 -21.09
CA GLY A 93 -0.73 19.92 -21.87
C GLY A 93 -1.47 18.64 -21.47
N VAL A 94 -1.60 18.36 -20.18
CA VAL A 94 -2.35 17.18 -19.69
C VAL A 94 -3.83 17.29 -20.04
N ALA A 95 -4.45 18.44 -19.81
CA ALA A 95 -5.85 18.66 -20.17
C ALA A 95 -6.09 18.53 -21.69
N TYR A 96 -5.15 18.98 -22.53
CA TYR A 96 -5.21 18.79 -23.99
C TYR A 96 -5.23 17.30 -24.35
N GLN A 97 -4.35 16.50 -23.73
CA GLN A 97 -4.29 15.06 -23.98
C GLN A 97 -5.57 14.37 -23.51
N ILE A 98 -6.07 14.69 -22.31
CA ILE A 98 -7.31 14.10 -21.79
C ILE A 98 -8.52 14.50 -22.64
N LEU A 99 -8.67 15.78 -22.99
CA LEU A 99 -9.76 16.24 -23.85
C LEU A 99 -9.74 15.59 -25.25
N THR A 100 -8.55 15.23 -25.74
CA THR A 100 -8.40 14.54 -27.03
C THR A 100 -8.90 13.08 -26.97
N HIS A 101 -8.80 12.42 -25.82
CA HIS A 101 -9.11 10.99 -25.68
C HIS A 101 -10.44 10.72 -24.94
N TYR A 102 -10.92 11.67 -24.14
CA TYR A 102 -12.12 11.53 -23.30
C TYR A 102 -13.09 12.69 -23.49
N ARG A 103 -14.38 12.41 -23.28
CA ARG A 103 -15.43 13.42 -23.24
C ARG A 103 -15.52 14.03 -21.84
N VAL A 104 -14.72 15.08 -21.61
CA VAL A 104 -14.67 15.79 -20.32
C VAL A 104 -15.05 17.27 -20.47
N ARG A 105 -15.39 17.90 -19.35
CA ARG A 105 -15.56 19.35 -19.21
C ARG A 105 -14.42 19.94 -18.38
N GLY A 106 -14.57 21.20 -17.96
CA GLY A 106 -13.57 21.92 -17.17
C GLY A 106 -13.32 21.38 -15.76
N LEU A 107 -12.25 21.87 -15.16
CA LEU A 107 -11.89 21.65 -13.76
C LEU A 107 -11.42 22.96 -13.14
N GLU A 108 -11.73 23.15 -11.88
CA GLU A 108 -11.02 24.08 -11.01
C GLU A 108 -10.11 23.29 -10.08
N ILE A 109 -8.81 23.56 -10.17
CA ILE A 109 -7.76 22.96 -9.34
C ILE A 109 -7.15 24.08 -8.52
N ASP A 110 -7.44 24.08 -7.22
CA ASP A 110 -6.79 24.96 -6.26
C ASP A 110 -5.69 24.21 -5.52
N ASN A 111 -4.44 24.32 -5.98
CA ASN A 111 -3.28 23.92 -5.19
C ASN A 111 -3.10 24.96 -4.07
N TYR A 112 -3.63 24.62 -2.90
CA TYR A 112 -3.71 25.50 -1.74
C TYR A 112 -2.49 25.41 -0.83
N HIS A 113 -1.72 24.32 -0.91
CA HIS A 113 -0.47 24.15 -0.16
C HIS A 113 0.53 23.32 -0.96
N THR A 114 1.80 23.72 -0.90
CA THR A 114 2.94 23.03 -1.50
C THR A 114 4.07 23.08 -0.50
N ASP A 115 4.52 21.93 -0.03
CA ASP A 115 5.71 21.77 0.82
C ASP A 115 6.86 21.11 0.04
N LEU A 116 6.67 20.82 -1.25
CA LEU A 116 7.71 20.30 -2.13
C LEU A 116 8.73 21.40 -2.52
N PRO A 117 10.04 21.20 -2.25
CA PRO A 117 11.06 22.16 -2.62
C PRO A 117 11.21 22.33 -4.14
N VAL A 118 11.04 23.56 -4.62
CA VAL A 118 11.09 23.88 -6.07
C VAL A 118 12.54 23.87 -6.60
N GLN A 119 12.76 23.34 -7.81
CA GLN A 119 14.04 23.31 -8.57
C GLN A 119 15.17 22.36 -8.09
N LYS A 120 14.87 21.34 -7.27
CA LYS A 120 15.91 20.51 -6.64
C LYS A 120 15.94 19.04 -7.06
N GLY A 121 15.63 18.76 -8.32
CA GLY A 121 15.63 17.37 -8.81
C GLY A 121 14.52 16.49 -8.23
N LEU A 122 13.48 17.07 -7.63
CA LEU A 122 12.31 16.39 -7.03
C LEU A 122 11.05 16.36 -7.92
N SER A 123 11.19 16.72 -9.20
CA SER A 123 10.15 16.60 -10.25
C SER A 123 8.85 17.39 -10.03
N SER A 124 8.97 18.65 -9.61
CA SER A 124 7.81 19.54 -9.45
C SER A 124 6.91 19.68 -10.70
N SER A 125 7.45 19.59 -11.92
CA SER A 125 6.62 19.64 -13.15
C SER A 125 5.77 18.38 -13.31
N ALA A 126 6.37 17.20 -13.11
CA ALA A 126 5.67 15.93 -13.19
C ALA A 126 4.58 15.81 -12.12
N ALA A 127 4.83 16.29 -10.90
CA ALA A 127 3.81 16.33 -9.84
C ALA A 127 2.57 17.15 -10.26
N ILE A 128 2.76 18.28 -10.96
CA ILE A 128 1.64 19.06 -11.51
C ILE A 128 0.92 18.28 -12.60
N CYS A 129 1.66 17.66 -13.53
CA CYS A 129 1.06 16.86 -14.60
C CYS A 129 0.21 15.70 -14.03
N VAL A 130 0.75 14.97 -13.05
CA VAL A 130 0.05 13.88 -12.35
C VAL A 130 -1.15 14.40 -11.57
N LEU A 131 -1.04 15.54 -10.89
CA LEU A 131 -2.17 16.18 -10.20
C LEU A 131 -3.32 16.44 -11.15
N VAL A 132 -3.05 17.00 -12.32
CA VAL A 132 -4.07 17.32 -13.32
C VAL A 132 -4.67 16.03 -13.90
N ALA A 133 -3.85 15.03 -14.23
CA ALA A 133 -4.34 13.75 -14.74
C ALA A 133 -5.26 13.04 -13.72
N ARG A 134 -4.82 12.98 -12.46
CA ARG A 134 -5.58 12.42 -11.33
C ARG A 134 -6.86 13.20 -11.04
N ALA A 135 -6.82 14.53 -11.16
CA ALA A 135 -7.98 15.40 -11.00
C ALA A 135 -9.07 15.07 -12.02
N PHE A 136 -8.72 14.95 -13.30
CA PHE A 136 -9.65 14.52 -14.34
C PHE A 136 -10.14 13.10 -14.11
N ASN A 137 -9.23 12.16 -13.79
CA ASN A 137 -9.58 10.77 -13.53
C ASN A 137 -10.69 10.64 -12.50
N ARG A 138 -10.53 11.32 -11.36
CA ARG A 138 -11.43 11.21 -10.21
C ARG A 138 -12.71 12.02 -10.36
N ILE A 139 -12.67 13.22 -10.94
CA ILE A 139 -13.89 14.05 -11.10
C ILE A 139 -14.82 13.49 -12.18
N TYR A 140 -14.26 12.93 -13.25
CA TYR A 140 -15.03 12.40 -14.38
C TYR A 140 -15.11 10.88 -14.41
N ASP A 141 -14.58 10.20 -13.39
CA ASP A 141 -14.59 8.74 -13.25
C ASP A 141 -14.09 8.02 -14.52
N LEU A 142 -12.93 8.44 -15.04
CA LEU A 142 -12.37 7.98 -16.32
C LEU A 142 -11.87 6.53 -16.30
N LYS A 143 -11.92 5.86 -15.12
CA LYS A 143 -11.44 4.50 -14.88
C LYS A 143 -9.96 4.28 -15.26
N MET A 144 -9.13 5.33 -15.20
CA MET A 144 -7.69 5.17 -15.43
C MET A 144 -7.04 4.52 -14.21
N THR A 145 -6.12 3.59 -14.47
CA THR A 145 -5.19 3.07 -13.45
C THR A 145 -4.15 4.14 -13.09
N VAL A 146 -3.38 3.93 -12.01
CA VAL A 146 -2.26 4.82 -11.65
C VAL A 146 -1.24 4.93 -12.81
N ARG A 147 -1.00 3.81 -13.50
CA ARG A 147 -0.20 3.79 -14.73
C ARG A 147 -0.82 4.69 -15.81
N GLY A 148 -2.13 4.64 -16.00
CA GLY A 148 -2.83 5.53 -16.93
C GLY A 148 -2.67 7.01 -16.56
N GLU A 149 -2.77 7.37 -15.28
CA GLU A 149 -2.51 8.73 -14.81
C GLU A 149 -1.07 9.19 -15.13
N MET A 150 -0.09 8.32 -14.88
CA MET A 150 1.32 8.56 -15.22
C MET A 150 1.54 8.78 -16.73
N GLU A 151 0.93 7.95 -17.58
CA GLU A 151 1.07 8.06 -19.03
C GLU A 151 0.47 9.37 -19.56
N TYR A 152 -0.73 9.76 -19.12
CA TYR A 152 -1.33 11.04 -19.54
C TYR A 152 -0.57 12.25 -18.98
N ALA A 153 -0.01 12.14 -17.77
CA ALA A 153 0.89 13.14 -17.22
C ALA A 153 2.13 13.31 -18.12
N TYR A 154 2.74 12.20 -18.55
CA TYR A 154 3.90 12.23 -19.43
C TYR A 154 3.56 12.80 -20.81
N LEU A 155 2.49 12.33 -21.45
CA LEU A 155 2.01 12.86 -22.73
C LEU A 155 1.73 14.36 -22.66
N GLY A 156 1.15 14.82 -21.56
CA GLY A 156 0.90 16.24 -21.33
C GLY A 156 2.19 17.03 -21.18
N GLU A 157 3.18 16.50 -20.45
CA GLU A 157 4.47 17.16 -20.25
C GLU A 157 5.25 17.31 -21.56
N ILE A 158 5.31 16.27 -22.41
CA ILE A 158 5.98 16.34 -23.72
C ILE A 158 5.23 17.18 -24.76
N THR A 159 3.98 17.59 -24.47
CA THR A 159 3.26 18.58 -25.27
C THR A 159 3.78 20.00 -25.02
N THR A 160 4.49 20.21 -23.90
CA THR A 160 5.15 21.47 -23.58
C THR A 160 6.57 21.54 -24.17
N PRO A 161 7.26 22.69 -24.15
CA PRO A 161 8.68 22.76 -24.51
C PRO A 161 9.63 21.96 -23.58
N SER A 162 9.11 21.36 -22.49
CA SER A 162 9.89 20.51 -21.59
C SER A 162 10.35 19.23 -22.30
N ARG A 163 11.61 18.87 -22.13
CA ARG A 163 12.20 17.63 -22.66
C ARG A 163 12.51 16.63 -21.55
N CYS A 164 11.68 16.58 -20.51
CA CYS A 164 11.82 15.61 -19.43
C CYS A 164 11.56 14.19 -19.94
N GLY A 165 12.28 13.21 -19.40
CA GLY A 165 12.00 11.81 -19.66
C GLY A 165 10.83 11.29 -18.81
N ARG A 166 10.59 9.99 -18.91
CA ARG A 166 9.41 9.29 -18.33
C ARG A 166 9.57 8.95 -16.84
N LEU A 167 10.78 9.05 -16.31
CA LEU A 167 11.08 8.66 -14.93
C LEU A 167 10.28 9.46 -13.91
N ASP A 168 10.07 10.74 -14.20
CA ASP A 168 9.55 11.72 -13.25
C ASP A 168 8.07 11.54 -12.95
N GLN A 169 7.29 11.04 -13.90
CA GLN A 169 5.86 10.83 -13.72
C GLN A 169 5.56 9.64 -12.80
N GLY A 170 6.56 8.83 -12.46
CA GLY A 170 6.42 7.77 -11.46
C GLY A 170 6.06 8.26 -10.06
N CYS A 171 6.12 9.57 -9.76
CA CYS A 171 5.47 10.17 -8.58
C CYS A 171 3.96 9.83 -8.47
N ALA A 172 3.32 9.42 -9.58
CA ALA A 172 1.95 8.90 -9.58
C ALA A 172 1.75 7.74 -8.59
N TYR A 173 2.76 6.92 -8.34
CA TYR A 173 2.67 5.76 -7.44
C TYR A 173 2.76 6.11 -5.95
N GLY A 174 2.89 7.40 -5.60
CA GLY A 174 2.93 7.81 -4.20
C GLY A 174 4.23 7.40 -3.51
N ASN A 175 4.16 7.17 -2.20
CA ASN A 175 5.30 6.75 -1.39
C ASN A 175 5.71 5.26 -1.58
N ARG A 176 5.06 4.53 -2.51
CA ARG A 176 5.43 3.15 -2.83
C ARG A 176 6.63 3.12 -3.78
N PRO A 177 7.71 2.39 -3.47
CA PRO A 177 8.81 2.25 -4.40
C PRO A 177 8.37 1.49 -5.65
N VAL A 178 8.80 1.95 -6.81
CA VAL A 178 8.52 1.28 -8.08
C VAL A 178 9.81 1.14 -8.89
N LYS A 179 9.98 -0.05 -9.47
CA LYS A 179 11.01 -0.35 -10.44
C LYS A 179 10.44 -0.10 -11.84
N MET A 180 11.10 0.75 -12.61
CA MET A 180 10.74 1.11 -13.97
C MET A 180 11.77 0.53 -14.94
N ILE A 181 11.30 -0.18 -15.96
CA ILE A 181 12.13 -0.72 -17.04
C ILE A 181 11.76 -0.05 -18.35
N PHE A 182 12.77 0.52 -19.02
CA PHE A 182 12.63 1.27 -20.26
C PHE A 182 13.23 0.47 -21.43
N ASP A 183 12.38 0.10 -22.39
CA ASP A 183 12.75 -0.69 -23.58
C ASP A 183 12.22 0.01 -24.84
N GLY A 184 12.97 1.03 -25.30
CA GLY A 184 12.53 1.93 -26.35
C GLY A 184 11.31 2.73 -25.92
N ASP A 185 10.18 2.55 -26.62
CA ASP A 185 8.91 3.21 -26.27
C ASP A 185 8.09 2.42 -25.24
N ARG A 186 8.50 1.19 -24.90
CA ARG A 186 7.84 0.37 -23.89
C ARG A 186 8.38 0.71 -22.51
N LEU A 187 7.45 0.86 -21.57
CA LEU A 187 7.73 1.05 -20.16
C LEU A 187 7.04 -0.06 -19.38
N ASP A 188 7.78 -0.78 -18.54
CA ASP A 188 7.22 -1.67 -17.54
C ASP A 188 7.45 -1.07 -16.16
N VAL A 189 6.44 -1.21 -15.28
CA VAL A 189 6.50 -0.73 -13.90
C VAL A 189 6.15 -1.87 -12.98
N GLU A 190 7.00 -2.13 -12.01
CA GLU A 190 6.86 -3.14 -10.98
C GLU A 190 6.86 -2.46 -9.61
N GLU A 191 5.76 -2.57 -8.87
CA GLU A 191 5.65 -2.02 -7.52
C GLU A 191 6.38 -2.92 -6.52
N LEU A 192 7.18 -2.33 -5.64
CA LEU A 192 7.88 -3.07 -4.60
C LEU A 192 7.15 -2.92 -3.25
N THR A 193 7.14 -4.01 -2.49
CA THR A 193 6.72 -4.00 -1.10
C THR A 193 7.94 -3.80 -0.22
N VAL A 194 7.77 -3.00 0.83
CA VAL A 194 8.82 -2.70 1.80
C VAL A 194 8.39 -3.30 3.13
N PRO A 195 9.11 -4.30 3.68
CA PRO A 195 8.70 -5.01 4.90
C PRO A 195 8.93 -4.19 6.18
N GLN A 196 9.78 -3.17 6.12
CA GLN A 196 10.05 -2.24 7.22
C GLN A 196 10.24 -0.83 6.67
N THR A 197 9.91 0.20 7.44
CA THR A 197 10.11 1.59 6.99
C THR A 197 11.58 1.84 6.65
N LEU A 198 11.84 2.46 5.50
CA LEU A 198 13.18 2.91 5.13
C LEU A 198 13.31 4.40 5.37
N HIS A 199 14.31 4.79 6.15
CA HIS A 199 14.55 6.17 6.52
C HIS A 199 15.66 6.77 5.66
N TYR A 200 15.34 7.86 4.97
CA TYR A 200 16.26 8.61 4.13
C TYR A 200 16.40 10.06 4.60
N VAL A 201 17.59 10.62 4.41
CA VAL A 201 17.86 12.05 4.53
C VAL A 201 18.23 12.60 3.16
N ILE A 202 17.45 13.56 2.67
CA ILE A 202 17.71 14.26 1.41
C ILE A 202 18.38 15.59 1.73
N VAL A 203 19.49 15.88 1.06
CA VAL A 203 20.36 17.03 1.38
C VAL A 203 20.50 17.94 0.18
N ASP A 204 20.19 19.22 0.36
CA ASP A 204 20.49 20.27 -0.62
C ASP A 204 21.93 20.75 -0.42
N LEU A 205 22.79 20.49 -1.40
CA LEU A 205 24.21 20.80 -1.33
C LEU A 205 24.50 22.31 -1.43
N LYS A 206 23.50 23.13 -1.81
CA LYS A 206 23.60 24.58 -2.01
C LYS A 206 24.76 24.99 -2.93
N ALA A 207 25.11 24.14 -3.88
CA ALA A 207 26.17 24.36 -4.83
C ALA A 207 25.64 24.39 -6.26
N PHE A 208 26.44 24.99 -7.16
CA PHE A 208 26.04 25.18 -8.54
C PHE A 208 26.20 23.89 -9.34
N LYS A 209 25.25 23.62 -10.24
CA LYS A 209 25.29 22.53 -11.21
C LYS A 209 24.53 22.91 -12.48
N ASP A 210 25.12 22.61 -13.63
CA ASP A 210 24.43 22.70 -14.92
C ASP A 210 23.90 21.32 -15.37
N THR A 211 22.63 21.04 -15.04
CA THR A 211 21.94 19.82 -15.47
C THR A 211 21.86 19.69 -16.99
N LYS A 212 21.76 20.79 -17.74
CA LYS A 212 21.63 20.75 -19.20
C LYS A 212 22.95 20.34 -19.84
N GLU A 213 24.08 20.84 -19.33
CA GLU A 213 25.42 20.44 -19.77
C GLU A 213 25.65 18.95 -19.52
N ILE A 214 25.35 18.46 -18.31
CA ILE A 214 25.48 17.03 -17.95
C ILE A 214 24.68 16.17 -18.93
N LEU A 215 23.39 16.48 -19.11
CA LEU A 215 22.53 15.70 -19.99
C LEU A 215 23.01 15.75 -21.44
N ALA A 216 23.45 16.91 -21.93
CA ALA A 216 23.98 17.04 -23.28
C ALA A 216 25.24 16.18 -23.50
N LYS A 217 26.16 16.16 -22.53
CA LYS A 217 27.39 15.36 -22.59
C LYS A 217 27.12 13.87 -22.49
N LEU A 218 26.24 13.43 -21.60
CA LEU A 218 25.91 12.01 -21.45
C LEU A 218 25.11 11.48 -22.65
N ASN A 219 24.22 12.29 -23.24
CA ASN A 219 23.45 11.90 -24.43
C ASN A 219 24.33 11.71 -25.67
N GLN A 220 25.48 12.40 -25.78
CA GLN A 220 26.44 12.20 -26.88
C GLN A 220 26.98 10.76 -26.95
N SER A 221 26.93 10.03 -25.83
CA SER A 221 27.35 8.63 -25.78
C SER A 221 26.35 7.68 -26.45
N TYR A 222 25.20 8.15 -26.94
CA TYR A 222 24.14 7.34 -27.50
C TYR A 222 23.71 7.85 -28.90
N PRO A 223 23.20 6.97 -29.78
CA PRO A 223 23.01 5.52 -29.60
C PRO A 223 24.27 4.68 -29.82
N PHE A 224 25.34 5.25 -30.37
CA PHE A 224 26.59 4.55 -30.65
C PHE A 224 27.75 5.29 -30.00
N ALA A 225 28.53 4.59 -29.19
CA ALA A 225 29.70 5.17 -28.56
C ALA A 225 30.89 5.26 -29.55
N GLU A 226 31.43 6.46 -29.70
CA GLU A 226 32.54 6.77 -30.63
C GLU A 226 33.92 6.63 -29.97
N ASP A 227 34.00 6.74 -28.64
CA ASP A 227 35.26 6.69 -27.90
C ASP A 227 35.16 5.86 -26.59
N GLY A 228 36.29 5.75 -25.89
CA GLY A 228 36.37 4.99 -24.63
C GLY A 228 35.58 5.62 -23.47
N ILE A 229 35.36 6.93 -23.47
CA ILE A 229 34.57 7.62 -22.43
C ILE A 229 33.09 7.32 -22.64
N GLN A 230 32.61 7.44 -23.88
CA GLN A 230 31.22 7.15 -24.24
C GLN A 230 30.88 5.66 -24.00
N LYS A 231 31.82 4.74 -24.26
CA LYS A 231 31.66 3.31 -23.93
C LYS A 231 31.44 3.09 -22.44
N LYS A 232 32.21 3.77 -21.58
CA LYS A 232 32.03 3.70 -20.12
C LYS A 232 30.68 4.24 -19.68
N VAL A 233 30.19 5.31 -20.31
CA VAL A 233 28.84 5.83 -20.05
C VAL A 233 27.78 4.78 -20.37
N GLN A 234 27.87 4.12 -21.54
CA GLN A 234 26.94 3.05 -21.91
C GLN A 234 27.05 1.83 -20.99
N GLU A 235 28.27 1.46 -20.58
CA GLU A 235 28.52 0.34 -19.67
C GLU A 235 27.89 0.57 -18.28
N TYR A 236 28.03 1.78 -17.74
CA TYR A 236 27.41 2.12 -16.46
C TYR A 236 25.88 2.18 -16.57
N LEU A 237 25.34 2.96 -17.51
CA LEU A 237 23.89 3.15 -17.66
C LEU A 237 23.16 1.90 -18.17
N GLY A 238 23.89 0.94 -18.74
CA GLY A 238 23.38 -0.36 -19.15
C GLY A 238 23.62 -1.46 -18.10
N PRO A 239 24.53 -2.41 -18.35
CA PRO A 239 24.62 -3.65 -17.57
C PRO A 239 24.95 -3.43 -16.08
N ILE A 240 25.81 -2.47 -15.76
CA ILE A 240 26.14 -2.17 -14.35
C ILE A 240 24.91 -1.68 -13.59
N ASN A 241 24.20 -0.71 -14.17
CA ASN A 241 23.00 -0.15 -13.58
C ASN A 241 21.86 -1.18 -13.47
N ALA A 242 21.68 -2.03 -14.48
CA ALA A 242 20.69 -3.11 -14.46
C ALA A 242 20.95 -4.08 -13.29
N GLU A 243 22.21 -4.45 -13.06
CA GLU A 243 22.60 -5.35 -11.96
C GLU A 243 22.41 -4.69 -10.59
N ILE A 244 22.79 -3.42 -10.43
CA ILE A 244 22.56 -2.66 -9.18
C ILE A 244 21.07 -2.57 -8.88
N ASN A 245 20.24 -2.23 -9.87
CA ASN A 245 18.79 -2.15 -9.68
C ASN A 245 18.18 -3.50 -9.31
N ARG A 246 18.67 -4.60 -9.91
CA ARG A 246 18.24 -5.96 -9.58
C ARG A 246 18.54 -6.28 -8.11
N ARG A 247 19.78 -6.06 -7.67
CA ARG A 247 20.20 -6.30 -6.28
C ARG A 247 19.47 -5.38 -5.30
N ALA A 248 19.29 -4.10 -5.64
CA ALA A 248 18.58 -3.14 -4.78
C ALA A 248 17.10 -3.50 -4.62
N SER A 249 16.45 -3.96 -5.70
CA SER A 249 15.07 -4.43 -5.65
C SER A 249 14.92 -5.66 -4.74
N GLU A 250 15.89 -6.58 -4.79
CA GLU A 250 15.90 -7.76 -3.93
C GLU A 250 16.12 -7.37 -2.46
N ALA A 251 17.11 -6.51 -2.19
CA ALA A 251 17.39 -6.01 -0.84
C ALA A 251 16.16 -5.34 -0.21
N ILE A 252 15.42 -4.53 -0.98
CA ILE A 252 14.17 -3.90 -0.50
C ILE A 252 13.11 -4.94 -0.16
N ARG A 253 12.91 -5.95 -1.02
CA ARG A 253 11.92 -7.02 -0.75
C ARG A 253 12.26 -7.83 0.50
N GLN A 254 13.54 -8.08 0.72
CA GLN A 254 14.04 -8.84 1.87
C GLN A 254 14.14 -7.99 3.15
N GLY A 255 14.02 -6.66 3.06
CA GLY A 255 14.27 -5.76 4.18
C GLY A 255 15.76 -5.64 4.55
N ASP A 256 16.67 -6.00 3.66
CA ASP A 256 18.12 -5.90 3.88
C ASP A 256 18.61 -4.46 3.66
N VAL A 257 18.41 -3.63 4.67
CA VAL A 257 18.79 -2.20 4.66
C VAL A 257 20.30 -1.99 4.61
N GLU A 258 21.09 -2.93 5.15
CA GLU A 258 22.55 -2.86 5.14
C GLU A 258 23.09 -3.09 3.73
N GLU A 259 22.59 -4.10 3.02
CA GLU A 259 22.94 -4.31 1.61
C GLU A 259 22.45 -3.16 0.73
N LEU A 260 21.26 -2.62 0.99
CA LEU A 260 20.75 -1.46 0.27
C LEU A 260 21.68 -0.24 0.42
N GLY A 261 22.17 0.03 1.65
CA GLY A 261 23.16 1.07 1.92
C GLY A 261 24.49 0.84 1.19
N LYS A 262 25.02 -0.39 1.22
CA LYS A 262 26.23 -0.76 0.46
C LYS A 262 26.07 -0.53 -1.04
N LEU A 263 24.91 -0.89 -1.59
CA LEU A 263 24.57 -0.67 -2.99
C LEU A 263 24.54 0.82 -3.35
N MET A 264 24.07 1.71 -2.46
CA MET A 264 24.13 3.16 -2.70
C MET A 264 25.57 3.64 -2.86
N ASN A 265 26.46 3.20 -1.97
CA ASN A 265 27.89 3.54 -2.04
C ASN A 265 28.55 2.95 -3.30
N GLU A 266 28.22 1.70 -3.64
CA GLU A 266 28.69 1.05 -4.88
C GLU A 266 28.22 1.82 -6.12
N ALA A 267 26.95 2.22 -6.16
CA ALA A 267 26.37 2.97 -7.26
C ALA A 267 27.06 4.33 -7.45
N GLN A 268 27.36 5.04 -6.36
CA GLN A 268 28.10 6.30 -6.42
C GLN A 268 29.52 6.09 -6.94
N ALA A 269 30.29 5.16 -6.34
CA ALA A 269 31.67 4.92 -6.74
C ALA A 269 31.79 4.49 -8.21
N LYS A 270 30.85 3.66 -8.69
CA LYS A 270 30.78 3.28 -10.09
C LYS A 270 30.35 4.44 -10.98
N PHE A 271 29.42 5.30 -10.53
CA PHE A 271 29.06 6.51 -11.27
C PHE A 271 30.29 7.38 -11.50
N ASP A 272 31.06 7.66 -10.44
CA ASP A 272 32.25 8.51 -10.51
C ASP A 272 33.28 7.92 -11.49
N ALA A 273 33.57 6.62 -11.39
CA ALA A 273 34.56 5.96 -12.23
C ALA A 273 34.20 5.97 -13.74
N HIS A 274 32.91 5.95 -14.08
CA HIS A 274 32.44 5.77 -15.46
C HIS A 274 31.91 7.05 -16.10
N LEU A 275 31.14 7.86 -15.37
CA LEU A 275 30.42 9.02 -15.92
C LEU A 275 31.15 10.34 -15.67
N GLN A 276 31.93 10.47 -14.59
CA GLN A 276 32.69 11.70 -14.31
C GLN A 276 33.57 12.15 -15.49
N PRO A 277 34.30 11.25 -16.21
CA PRO A 277 35.13 11.65 -17.34
C PRO A 277 34.36 12.26 -18.52
N ALA A 278 33.06 11.98 -18.65
CA ALA A 278 32.23 12.49 -19.74
C ALA A 278 31.84 13.97 -19.54
N CYS A 279 31.77 14.44 -18.29
CA CYS A 279 31.49 15.83 -17.96
C CYS A 279 32.24 16.28 -16.70
N PRO A 280 33.59 16.35 -16.71
CA PRO A 280 34.38 16.59 -15.51
C PRO A 280 34.07 17.93 -14.81
N SER A 281 33.66 18.94 -15.60
CA SER A 281 33.24 20.26 -15.12
C SER A 281 32.07 20.22 -14.12
N GLN A 282 31.19 19.22 -14.25
CA GLN A 282 29.96 19.14 -13.47
C GLN A 282 29.89 17.90 -12.57
N LEU A 283 30.51 16.78 -12.99
CA LEU A 283 30.37 15.48 -12.33
C LEU A 283 31.49 15.17 -11.34
N THR A 284 32.54 15.98 -11.26
CA THR A 284 33.58 15.83 -10.21
C THR A 284 33.06 16.10 -8.81
N SER A 285 31.98 16.87 -8.69
CA SER A 285 31.12 16.98 -7.50
C SER A 285 31.87 17.09 -6.15
N PRO A 286 32.82 18.02 -5.98
CA PRO A 286 33.62 18.11 -4.76
C PRO A 286 32.78 18.34 -3.49
N VAL A 287 31.64 19.02 -3.58
CA VAL A 287 30.76 19.29 -2.43
C VAL A 287 30.02 18.01 -2.04
N LEU A 288 29.51 17.25 -3.01
CA LEU A 288 28.91 15.93 -2.81
C LEU A 288 29.90 15.00 -2.10
N HIS A 289 31.12 14.84 -2.62
CA HIS A 289 32.10 13.93 -2.02
C HIS A 289 32.57 14.38 -0.64
N LYS A 290 32.64 15.70 -0.39
CA LYS A 290 32.90 16.22 0.96
C LYS A 290 31.81 15.79 1.94
N LEU A 291 30.53 15.85 1.55
CA LEU A 291 29.40 15.41 2.37
C LEU A 291 29.42 13.89 2.58
N LEU A 292 29.58 13.10 1.51
CA LEU A 292 29.59 11.63 1.58
C LEU A 292 30.73 11.10 2.45
N ALA A 293 31.87 11.79 2.48
CA ALA A 293 33.02 11.44 3.31
C ALA A 293 33.02 12.09 4.71
N TYR A 294 31.95 12.80 5.09
CA TYR A 294 31.91 13.55 6.35
C TYR A 294 31.84 12.60 7.55
N GLU A 295 32.96 12.51 8.29
CA GLU A 295 33.17 11.50 9.34
C GLU A 295 32.07 11.48 10.43
N PRO A 296 31.55 12.63 10.92
CA PRO A 296 30.51 12.64 11.95
C PRO A 296 29.20 11.94 11.56
N LEU A 297 28.96 11.66 10.28
CA LEU A 297 27.75 10.97 9.82
C LEU A 297 27.85 9.44 9.86
N ARG A 298 29.08 8.90 9.92
CA ARG A 298 29.33 7.45 9.83
C ARG A 298 28.55 6.58 10.83
N PRO A 299 28.28 7.02 12.08
CA PRO A 299 27.50 6.21 13.00
C PRO A 299 26.03 6.04 12.60
N TYR A 300 25.49 6.95 11.78
CA TYR A 300 24.06 7.09 11.50
C TYR A 300 23.66 6.61 10.09
N VAL A 301 24.59 6.73 9.14
CA VAL A 301 24.37 6.46 7.71
C VAL A 301 24.79 5.05 7.34
N LEU A 302 23.94 4.35 6.59
CA LEU A 302 24.22 3.03 5.98
C LEU A 302 24.85 3.18 4.58
N GLY A 303 24.43 4.19 3.82
CA GLY A 303 25.02 4.52 2.53
C GLY A 303 24.47 5.81 1.94
N GLY A 304 25.16 6.35 0.95
CA GLY A 304 24.80 7.63 0.35
C GLY A 304 25.24 7.79 -1.10
N LYS A 305 24.50 8.61 -1.84
CA LYS A 305 24.79 8.96 -3.23
C LYS A 305 24.16 10.30 -3.63
N GLY A 306 24.58 10.87 -4.74
CA GLY A 306 23.88 11.99 -5.37
C GLY A 306 22.57 11.57 -6.04
N VAL A 307 21.75 12.55 -6.36
CA VAL A 307 20.38 12.39 -6.86
C VAL A 307 20.19 13.08 -8.21
N GLY A 308 19.34 12.50 -9.06
CA GLY A 308 18.84 13.14 -10.27
C GLY A 308 19.86 13.14 -11.40
N SER A 309 20.50 14.27 -11.67
CA SER A 309 21.58 14.33 -12.68
C SER A 309 22.98 14.21 -12.08
N GLN A 310 23.09 13.77 -10.82
CA GLN A 310 24.31 13.80 -10.01
C GLN A 310 24.86 15.23 -9.87
N GLY A 311 26.18 15.42 -9.73
CA GLY A 311 26.79 16.73 -9.51
C GLY A 311 26.57 17.28 -8.09
N ASP A 312 26.99 18.52 -7.85
CA ASP A 312 26.85 19.21 -6.57
C ASP A 312 25.42 19.79 -6.33
N GLY A 313 24.38 19.06 -6.75
CA GLY A 313 22.98 19.48 -6.58
C GLY A 313 22.35 18.96 -5.28
N THR A 314 22.14 17.65 -5.22
CA THR A 314 21.37 17.00 -4.14
C THR A 314 21.96 15.65 -3.83
N ALA A 315 22.03 15.31 -2.55
CA ALA A 315 22.44 14.00 -2.06
C ALA A 315 21.29 13.31 -1.31
N GLN A 316 21.40 12.00 -1.18
CA GLN A 316 20.54 11.18 -0.35
C GLN A 316 21.39 10.23 0.49
N PHE A 317 20.94 9.99 1.72
CA PHE A 317 21.50 8.98 2.62
C PHE A 317 20.40 8.04 3.08
N LEU A 318 20.66 6.73 3.05
CA LEU A 318 19.90 5.76 3.83
C LEU A 318 20.49 5.74 5.25
N VAL A 319 19.65 5.85 6.26
CA VAL A 319 20.02 5.84 7.68
C VAL A 319 19.36 4.67 8.40
N LYS A 320 19.89 4.33 9.57
CA LYS A 320 19.51 3.13 10.33
C LYS A 320 18.05 3.13 10.80
N ASP A 321 17.61 4.26 11.32
CA ASP A 321 16.34 4.45 12.00
C ASP A 321 15.99 5.95 12.05
N GLU A 322 14.83 6.29 12.58
CA GLU A 322 14.36 7.68 12.71
C GLU A 322 15.28 8.54 13.60
N ASP A 323 15.86 7.98 14.67
CA ASP A 323 16.78 8.71 15.56
C ASP A 323 18.07 9.08 14.81
N ALA A 324 18.62 8.14 14.06
CA ALA A 324 19.75 8.36 13.17
C ALA A 324 19.43 9.38 12.07
N GLN A 325 18.21 9.38 11.54
CA GLN A 325 17.73 10.38 10.57
C GLN A 325 17.78 11.79 11.18
N ASN A 326 17.19 11.97 12.35
CA ASN A 326 17.19 13.24 13.07
C ASN A 326 18.61 13.71 13.38
N LYS A 327 19.48 12.82 13.85
CA LYS A 327 20.87 13.13 14.18
C LYS A 327 21.71 13.49 12.95
N ALA A 328 21.56 12.75 11.86
CA ALA A 328 22.24 13.06 10.60
C ALA A 328 21.83 14.45 10.08
N MET A 329 20.53 14.76 10.10
CA MET A 329 20.04 16.09 9.71
C MET A 329 20.62 17.20 10.59
N GLU A 330 20.58 17.03 11.92
CA GLU A 330 21.13 17.99 12.88
C GLU A 330 22.62 18.28 12.59
N ILE A 331 23.41 17.23 12.35
CA ILE A 331 24.85 17.34 12.04
C ILE A 331 25.06 18.08 10.72
N ILE A 332 24.34 17.71 9.66
CA ILE A 332 24.50 18.31 8.33
C ILE A 332 24.13 19.79 8.35
N GLU A 333 23.01 20.15 8.98
CA GLU A 333 22.54 21.53 9.04
C GLU A 333 23.44 22.40 9.93
N ARG A 334 23.90 21.85 11.07
CA ARG A 334 24.78 22.57 12.00
C ARG A 334 26.17 22.78 11.41
N ASP A 335 26.79 21.72 10.89
CA ASP A 335 28.22 21.73 10.54
C ASP A 335 28.45 22.17 9.08
N LEU A 336 27.60 21.72 8.15
CA LEU A 336 27.77 21.93 6.72
C LEU A 336 26.85 23.02 6.15
N LYS A 337 25.88 23.51 6.95
CA LYS A 337 24.89 24.54 6.55
C LYS A 337 24.07 24.15 5.31
N MET A 338 23.87 22.85 5.13
CA MET A 338 23.08 22.26 4.06
C MET A 338 21.69 21.90 4.59
N PRO A 339 20.60 22.41 3.98
CA PRO A 339 19.24 22.07 4.37
C PRO A 339 18.95 20.60 4.13
N CYS A 340 18.24 19.98 5.07
CA CYS A 340 17.82 18.60 4.96
C CYS A 340 16.31 18.46 4.84
N MET A 341 15.88 17.33 4.30
CA MET A 341 14.47 16.92 4.22
C MET A 341 14.38 15.43 4.54
N LYS A 342 13.39 15.07 5.37
CA LYS A 342 13.08 13.67 5.66
C LYS A 342 12.38 13.03 4.47
N LEU A 343 12.77 11.79 4.21
CA LEU A 343 12.02 10.89 3.35
C LEU A 343 11.88 9.56 4.08
N ASP A 344 10.66 9.19 4.43
CA ASP A 344 10.34 7.87 4.93
C ASP A 344 9.58 7.12 3.86
N ILE A 345 10.06 5.93 3.52
CA ILE A 345 9.36 4.97 2.68
C ILE A 345 8.65 4.01 3.60
N GLU A 346 7.35 4.22 3.80
CA GLU A 346 6.56 3.47 4.76
C GLU A 346 6.42 2.00 4.34
N SER A 347 6.47 1.10 5.33
CA SER A 347 6.13 -0.30 5.09
C SER A 347 4.66 -0.41 4.71
N VAL A 348 4.37 -0.74 3.45
CA VAL A 348 3.00 -1.07 3.04
C VAL A 348 2.76 -2.54 3.37
N ASN A 349 2.20 -2.80 4.55
CA ASN A 349 1.69 -4.13 4.89
C ASN A 349 0.47 -4.44 4.00
N ARG A 350 0.71 -5.02 2.82
CA ARG A 350 -0.37 -5.56 2.00
C ARG A 350 -1.03 -6.69 2.78
N LEU A 351 -2.34 -6.61 2.98
CA LEU A 351 -3.12 -7.69 3.58
C LEU A 351 -3.12 -8.88 2.63
N ARG A 352 -2.28 -9.88 2.92
CA ARG A 352 -2.16 -11.11 2.12
C ARG A 352 -2.66 -12.35 2.84
N LYS A 353 -2.71 -12.30 4.17
CA LYS A 353 -3.03 -13.45 5.02
C LYS A 353 -4.35 -13.25 5.73
N ALA A 354 -5.14 -14.32 5.79
CA ALA A 354 -6.29 -14.42 6.67
C ALA A 354 -6.12 -15.60 7.63
N VAL A 355 -6.58 -15.42 8.86
CA VAL A 355 -6.62 -16.45 9.90
C VAL A 355 -8.08 -16.73 10.23
N ILE A 356 -8.46 -18.02 10.21
CA ILE A 356 -9.79 -18.50 10.56
C ILE A 356 -9.68 -19.49 11.73
N PRO A 357 -10.05 -19.09 12.94
CA PRO A 357 -10.10 -20.02 14.07
C PRO A 357 -11.28 -20.98 13.94
N ALA A 358 -10.97 -22.28 13.88
CA ALA A 358 -11.89 -23.42 13.79
C ALA A 358 -11.61 -24.48 14.87
N ALA A 359 -10.80 -24.14 15.88
CA ALA A 359 -10.32 -25.07 16.90
C ALA A 359 -11.26 -25.24 18.09
N GLY A 360 -12.42 -24.59 18.11
CA GLY A 360 -13.41 -24.72 19.18
C GLY A 360 -14.11 -26.09 19.19
N PHE A 361 -14.53 -26.57 20.36
CA PHE A 361 -15.29 -27.83 20.45
C PHE A 361 -16.74 -27.67 19.98
N GLY A 362 -17.33 -26.48 20.13
CA GLY A 362 -18.74 -26.25 19.80
C GLY A 362 -19.69 -26.93 20.79
N ASN A 363 -19.44 -26.77 22.10
CA ASN A 363 -20.23 -27.37 23.18
C ASN A 363 -21.74 -27.14 23.06
N GLN A 364 -22.14 -25.97 22.55
CA GLN A 364 -23.55 -25.59 22.42
C GLN A 364 -24.32 -26.36 21.33
N LEU A 365 -23.59 -27.08 20.46
CA LEU A 365 -24.13 -27.89 19.37
C LEU A 365 -23.92 -29.40 19.61
N PHE A 366 -23.47 -29.79 20.81
CA PHE A 366 -23.38 -31.18 21.20
C PHE A 366 -24.78 -31.83 21.21
N PRO A 367 -24.98 -33.07 20.72
CA PRO A 367 -23.96 -34.07 20.37
C PRO A 367 -23.43 -34.01 18.93
N SER A 368 -23.96 -33.16 18.04
CA SER A 368 -23.56 -33.13 16.63
C SER A 368 -22.06 -32.85 16.45
N THR A 369 -21.52 -31.94 17.27
CA THR A 369 -20.09 -31.56 17.25
C THR A 369 -19.13 -32.64 17.73
N LYS A 370 -19.64 -33.75 18.30
CA LYS A 370 -18.83 -34.93 18.59
C LYS A 370 -18.34 -35.63 17.31
N THR A 371 -19.08 -35.52 16.22
CA THR A 371 -18.80 -36.21 14.96
C THR A 371 -18.30 -35.27 13.88
N LEU A 372 -18.88 -34.07 13.76
CA LEU A 372 -18.56 -33.11 12.71
C LEU A 372 -18.34 -31.73 13.31
N LYS A 373 -17.23 -31.08 12.94
CA LYS A 373 -16.96 -29.69 13.35
C LYS A 373 -18.03 -28.74 12.81
N LYS A 374 -18.39 -27.72 13.59
CA LYS A 374 -19.48 -26.79 13.22
C LYS A 374 -19.16 -26.03 11.93
N GLU A 375 -17.88 -25.75 11.69
CA GLU A 375 -17.34 -25.13 10.48
C GLU A 375 -17.58 -26.00 9.22
N MET A 376 -17.81 -27.30 9.40
CA MET A 376 -18.12 -28.25 8.34
C MET A 376 -19.63 -28.46 8.15
N PHE A 377 -20.48 -27.75 8.89
CA PHE A 377 -21.93 -27.86 8.72
C PHE A 377 -22.37 -27.34 7.34
N PRO A 378 -23.37 -27.97 6.71
CA PRO A 378 -23.80 -27.63 5.36
C PRO A 378 -24.70 -26.38 5.35
N ILE A 379 -24.38 -25.42 4.49
CA ILE A 379 -25.22 -24.26 4.18
C ILE A 379 -25.45 -24.17 2.67
N VAL A 380 -26.63 -23.72 2.25
CA VAL A 380 -26.86 -23.36 0.84
C VAL A 380 -26.28 -21.98 0.61
N ASP A 381 -25.32 -21.87 -0.29
CA ASP A 381 -24.71 -20.60 -0.67
C ASP A 381 -25.50 -19.91 -1.80
N ARG A 382 -25.11 -18.68 -2.14
CA ARG A 382 -25.80 -17.82 -3.13
C ARG A 382 -25.81 -18.41 -4.54
N ASP A 383 -24.88 -19.30 -4.86
CA ASP A 383 -24.84 -20.05 -6.11
C ASP A 383 -25.79 -21.26 -6.12
N GLY A 384 -26.55 -21.47 -5.04
CA GLY A 384 -27.47 -22.59 -4.86
C GLY A 384 -26.79 -23.90 -4.47
N ARG A 385 -25.47 -23.92 -4.29
CA ARG A 385 -24.73 -25.12 -3.87
C ARG A 385 -24.75 -25.25 -2.36
N THR A 386 -24.92 -26.47 -1.89
CA THR A 386 -24.68 -26.79 -0.47
C THR A 386 -23.20 -26.96 -0.24
N LYS A 387 -22.62 -26.10 0.60
CA LYS A 387 -21.19 -26.05 0.92
C LYS A 387 -20.98 -26.16 2.43
N PRO A 388 -19.85 -26.72 2.90
CA PRO A 388 -19.42 -26.50 4.28
C PRO A 388 -19.24 -25.01 4.56
N VAL A 389 -19.64 -24.54 5.75
CA VAL A 389 -19.52 -23.12 6.14
C VAL A 389 -18.11 -22.57 5.95
N ILE A 390 -17.08 -23.36 6.30
CA ILE A 390 -15.68 -22.97 6.12
C ILE A 390 -15.31 -22.68 4.66
N MET A 391 -15.89 -23.42 3.71
CA MET A 391 -15.64 -23.22 2.29
C MET A 391 -16.17 -21.85 1.84
N VAL A 392 -17.38 -21.49 2.28
CA VAL A 392 -17.99 -20.18 1.99
C VAL A 392 -17.13 -19.04 2.54
N ILE A 393 -16.63 -19.18 3.78
CA ILE A 393 -15.76 -18.19 4.42
C ILE A 393 -14.46 -18.01 3.62
N ILE A 394 -13.82 -19.11 3.20
CA ILE A 394 -12.57 -19.07 2.42
C ILE A 394 -12.80 -18.44 1.05
N GLU A 395 -13.88 -18.81 0.35
CA GLU A 395 -14.24 -18.18 -0.92
C GLU A 395 -14.42 -16.66 -0.75
N GLN A 396 -15.08 -16.21 0.32
CA GLN A 396 -15.22 -14.77 0.60
C GLN A 396 -13.88 -14.07 0.82
N VAL A 397 -12.95 -14.71 1.52
CA VAL A 397 -11.60 -14.19 1.80
C VAL A 397 -10.77 -14.11 0.51
N LEU A 398 -10.74 -15.18 -0.28
CA LEU A 398 -9.99 -15.21 -1.55
C LEU A 398 -10.57 -14.24 -2.58
N ASN A 399 -11.89 -14.10 -2.64
CA ASN A 399 -12.56 -13.11 -3.50
C ASN A 399 -12.25 -11.66 -3.09
N ALA A 400 -11.81 -11.42 -1.85
CA ALA A 400 -11.31 -10.12 -1.40
C ALA A 400 -9.83 -9.87 -1.76
N GLY A 401 -9.19 -10.77 -2.50
CA GLY A 401 -7.81 -10.62 -2.98
C GLY A 401 -6.74 -11.07 -1.99
N ILE A 402 -7.12 -11.89 -0.99
CA ILE A 402 -6.20 -12.50 -0.03
C ILE A 402 -5.55 -13.72 -0.65
N GLU A 403 -4.25 -13.88 -0.41
CA GLU A 403 -3.41 -14.87 -1.08
C GLU A 403 -3.31 -16.17 -0.27
N ASP A 404 -3.23 -16.07 1.07
CA ASP A 404 -3.04 -17.22 1.95
C ASP A 404 -4.05 -17.25 3.11
N VAL A 405 -4.55 -18.44 3.44
CA VAL A 405 -5.53 -18.66 4.51
C VAL A 405 -5.03 -19.70 5.51
N GLY A 406 -4.83 -19.27 6.76
CA GLY A 406 -4.47 -20.11 7.88
C GLY A 406 -5.69 -20.54 8.68
N ILE A 407 -6.01 -21.82 8.70
CA ILE A 407 -7.13 -22.35 9.50
C ILE A 407 -6.54 -22.93 10.79
N VAL A 408 -6.91 -22.36 11.94
CA VAL A 408 -6.45 -22.85 13.24
C VAL A 408 -7.40 -23.95 13.71
N ILE A 409 -6.91 -25.17 13.81
CA ILE A 409 -7.67 -26.39 14.14
C ILE A 409 -7.09 -27.10 15.36
N GLN A 410 -7.82 -28.04 15.93
CA GLN A 410 -7.22 -29.00 16.87
C GLN A 410 -6.50 -30.10 16.08
N GLU A 411 -5.45 -30.68 16.67
CA GLU A 411 -4.68 -31.76 16.02
C GLU A 411 -5.58 -32.94 15.62
N ALA A 412 -6.56 -33.30 16.46
CA ALA A 412 -7.50 -34.38 16.17
C ALA A 412 -8.41 -34.13 14.95
N ASP A 413 -8.58 -32.87 14.55
CA ASP A 413 -9.40 -32.48 13.41
C ASP A 413 -8.60 -32.38 12.10
N ARG A 414 -7.26 -32.44 12.16
CA ARG A 414 -6.40 -32.30 10.98
C ARG A 414 -6.80 -33.20 9.81
N PRO A 415 -7.06 -34.51 10.00
CA PRO A 415 -7.47 -35.38 8.90
C PRO A 415 -8.75 -34.89 8.19
N LEU A 416 -9.72 -34.38 8.93
CA LEU A 416 -10.99 -33.88 8.36
C LEU A 416 -10.77 -32.71 7.39
N PHE A 417 -9.89 -31.78 7.74
CA PHE A 417 -9.59 -30.63 6.89
C PHE A 417 -8.64 -30.99 5.73
N GLU A 418 -7.66 -31.87 5.95
CA GLU A 418 -6.78 -32.38 4.89
C GLU A 418 -7.56 -33.18 3.84
N ASP A 419 -8.48 -34.05 4.27
CA ASP A 419 -9.34 -34.84 3.38
C ASP A 419 -10.22 -33.92 2.50
N PHE A 420 -10.67 -32.79 3.03
CA PHE A 420 -11.53 -31.86 2.29
C PHE A 420 -10.75 -30.96 1.32
N PHE A 421 -9.63 -30.37 1.75
CA PHE A 421 -8.91 -29.36 0.95
C PHE A 421 -7.76 -29.95 0.10
N HIS A 422 -7.15 -31.06 0.52
CA HIS A 422 -5.90 -31.55 -0.07
C HIS A 422 -6.01 -32.93 -0.73
N GLN A 423 -7.09 -33.68 -0.50
CA GLN A 423 -7.27 -35.00 -1.10
C GLN A 423 -8.22 -35.01 -2.30
N HIS A 424 -7.88 -35.82 -3.30
CA HIS A 424 -8.73 -36.03 -4.47
C HIS A 424 -9.74 -37.15 -4.19
N LEU A 425 -10.96 -36.98 -4.69
CA LEU A 425 -11.92 -38.07 -4.74
C LEU A 425 -11.41 -39.20 -5.65
N ALA A 426 -11.71 -40.45 -5.26
CA ALA A 426 -11.38 -41.59 -6.11
C ALA A 426 -12.08 -41.49 -7.48
N VAL A 427 -11.38 -41.91 -8.55
CA VAL A 427 -11.81 -41.76 -9.95
C VAL A 427 -13.23 -42.27 -10.20
N GLU A 428 -13.63 -43.35 -9.53
CA GLU A 428 -14.97 -43.93 -9.64
C GLU A 428 -16.09 -42.99 -9.17
N HIS A 429 -15.82 -42.13 -8.18
CA HIS A 429 -16.75 -41.11 -7.71
C HIS A 429 -16.74 -39.90 -8.62
N VAL A 430 -15.56 -39.47 -9.09
CA VAL A 430 -15.41 -38.34 -10.02
C VAL A 430 -16.20 -38.56 -11.32
N ASN A 431 -16.16 -39.78 -11.87
CA ASN A 431 -16.88 -40.13 -13.09
C ASN A 431 -18.42 -40.11 -12.95
N LYS A 432 -18.95 -40.11 -11.71
CA LYS A 432 -20.38 -39.99 -11.42
C LYS A 432 -20.84 -38.55 -11.22
N LEU A 433 -19.91 -37.61 -11.08
CA LEU A 433 -20.20 -36.19 -10.92
C LEU A 433 -20.60 -35.55 -12.26
N SER A 434 -21.43 -34.52 -12.19
CA SER A 434 -21.69 -33.65 -13.34
C SER A 434 -20.41 -32.93 -13.77
N LYS A 435 -20.35 -32.43 -15.01
CA LYS A 435 -19.22 -31.60 -15.46
C LYS A 435 -19.01 -30.35 -14.60
N GLU A 436 -20.10 -29.82 -14.05
CA GLU A 436 -20.07 -28.65 -13.18
C GLU A 436 -19.43 -28.99 -11.83
N ASP A 437 -19.80 -30.13 -11.24
CA ASP A 437 -19.24 -30.59 -9.97
C ASP A 437 -17.78 -31.05 -10.12
N GLN A 438 -17.39 -31.59 -11.27
CA GLN A 438 -15.98 -31.87 -11.56
C GLN A 438 -15.13 -30.59 -11.60
N ARG A 439 -15.66 -29.49 -12.16
CA ARG A 439 -14.97 -28.19 -12.13
C ARG A 439 -14.91 -27.62 -10.71
N TYR A 440 -15.99 -27.76 -9.96
CA TYR A 440 -16.02 -27.32 -8.57
C TYR A 440 -15.05 -28.13 -7.69
N MET A 441 -14.90 -29.43 -7.95
CA MET A 441 -13.87 -30.25 -7.30
C MET A 441 -12.46 -29.72 -7.60
N GLN A 442 -12.16 -29.34 -8.85
CA GLN A 442 -10.88 -28.69 -9.17
C GLN A 442 -10.73 -27.36 -8.42
N HIS A 443 -11.81 -26.58 -8.32
CA HIS A 443 -11.82 -25.34 -7.56
C HIS A 443 -11.50 -25.55 -6.07
N ILE A 444 -12.02 -26.61 -5.44
CA ILE A 444 -11.67 -26.97 -4.06
C ILE A 444 -10.16 -27.24 -3.92
N MET A 445 -9.57 -27.98 -4.87
CA MET A 445 -8.13 -28.25 -4.87
C MET A 445 -7.30 -26.97 -5.08
N ASP A 446 -7.75 -26.09 -5.96
CA ASP A 446 -7.11 -24.79 -6.20
C ASP A 446 -7.15 -23.95 -4.92
N ILE A 447 -8.31 -23.89 -4.24
CA ILE A 447 -8.44 -23.26 -2.92
C ILE A 447 -7.52 -23.94 -1.89
N GLY A 448 -7.43 -25.26 -1.88
CA GLY A 448 -6.53 -26.02 -1.00
C GLY A 448 -5.07 -25.57 -1.12
N SER A 449 -4.62 -25.13 -2.31
CA SER A 449 -3.26 -24.60 -2.49
C SER A 449 -2.99 -23.28 -1.76
N HIS A 450 -4.04 -22.57 -1.35
CA HIS A 450 -4.00 -21.34 -0.55
C HIS A 450 -4.25 -21.59 0.95
N VAL A 451 -4.57 -22.83 1.35
CA VAL A 451 -4.95 -23.17 2.73
C VAL A 451 -3.77 -23.79 3.47
N THR A 452 -3.45 -23.24 4.65
CA THR A 452 -2.51 -23.83 5.60
C THR A 452 -3.24 -24.21 6.89
N LEU A 453 -3.05 -25.44 7.36
CA LEU A 453 -3.63 -25.91 8.62
C LEU A 453 -2.66 -25.67 9.78
N LEU A 454 -3.09 -24.81 10.70
CA LEU A 454 -2.37 -24.41 11.90
C LEU A 454 -2.94 -25.14 13.11
N VAL A 455 -2.10 -25.53 14.05
CA VAL A 455 -2.51 -26.40 15.16
C VAL A 455 -2.59 -25.62 16.46
N GLN A 456 -3.73 -25.75 17.14
CA GLN A 456 -3.89 -25.39 18.54
C GLN A 456 -3.87 -26.68 19.36
N GLU A 457 -2.80 -26.90 20.13
CA GLU A 457 -2.65 -28.13 20.93
C GLU A 457 -3.66 -28.24 22.08
N SER A 458 -4.03 -27.10 22.68
CA SER A 458 -4.97 -27.03 23.81
C SER A 458 -5.99 -25.90 23.66
N GLN A 459 -7.25 -26.19 24.03
CA GLN A 459 -8.38 -25.26 23.90
C GLN A 459 -8.43 -24.24 25.05
N GLU A 460 -7.48 -23.31 25.06
CA GLU A 460 -7.31 -22.32 26.14
C GLU A 460 -8.07 -20.99 25.92
N GLY A 461 -8.91 -20.92 24.89
CA GLY A 461 -9.72 -19.73 24.55
C GLY A 461 -9.48 -19.17 23.15
N PHE A 462 -10.30 -18.19 22.76
CA PHE A 462 -10.25 -17.57 21.42
C PHE A 462 -8.94 -16.81 21.17
N GLY A 463 -8.45 -16.06 22.16
CA GLY A 463 -7.17 -15.36 22.06
C GLY A 463 -5.99 -16.33 21.88
N HIS A 464 -6.02 -17.49 22.53
CA HIS A 464 -5.00 -18.52 22.34
C HIS A 464 -5.03 -19.10 20.93
N ALA A 465 -6.22 -19.39 20.39
CA ALA A 465 -6.36 -19.85 19.00
C ALA A 465 -5.78 -18.83 18.00
N VAL A 466 -6.02 -17.54 18.21
CA VAL A 466 -5.39 -16.48 17.39
C VAL A 466 -3.87 -16.52 17.55
N HIS A 467 -3.35 -16.59 18.78
CA HIS A 467 -1.91 -16.61 19.04
C HIS A 467 -1.17 -17.78 18.35
N CYS A 468 -1.81 -18.95 18.20
CA CYS A 468 -1.23 -20.09 17.48
C CYS A 468 -0.86 -19.77 16.02
N ALA A 469 -1.43 -18.71 15.42
CA ALA A 469 -1.10 -18.28 14.06
C ALA A 469 0.13 -17.35 13.96
N LYS A 470 0.72 -16.94 15.08
CA LYS A 470 1.79 -15.93 15.15
C LYS A 470 2.95 -16.21 14.19
N GLU A 471 3.52 -17.42 14.23
CA GLU A 471 4.68 -17.78 13.42
C GLU A 471 4.34 -17.79 11.92
N TRP A 472 3.16 -18.30 11.57
CA TRP A 472 2.71 -18.37 10.18
C TRP A 472 2.38 -16.98 9.61
N VAL A 473 1.76 -16.11 10.41
CA VAL A 473 1.46 -14.73 9.99
C VAL A 473 2.75 -13.90 9.86
N GLY A 474 3.64 -13.98 10.85
CA GLY A 474 4.88 -13.20 10.87
C GLY A 474 4.64 -11.74 11.26
N SER A 475 5.34 -10.81 10.60
CA SER A 475 5.29 -9.37 10.88
C SER A 475 4.29 -8.60 10.00
N GLU A 476 3.37 -9.29 9.34
CA GLU A 476 2.38 -8.68 8.46
C GLU A 476 1.05 -8.45 9.18
N ALA A 477 0.34 -7.37 8.83
CA ALA A 477 -1.06 -7.25 9.20
C ALA A 477 -1.88 -8.35 8.50
N PHE A 478 -2.93 -8.82 9.17
CA PHE A 478 -3.71 -9.97 8.70
C PHE A 478 -5.19 -9.78 8.98
N ILE A 479 -6.00 -10.48 8.19
CA ILE A 479 -7.44 -10.60 8.44
C ILE A 479 -7.65 -11.68 9.48
N LEU A 480 -8.50 -11.42 10.47
CA LEU A 480 -9.06 -12.44 11.34
C LEU A 480 -10.55 -12.54 11.04
N MET A 481 -11.04 -13.74 10.74
CA MET A 481 -12.46 -13.97 10.41
C MET A 481 -12.97 -15.16 11.22
N LEU A 482 -14.11 -14.99 11.90
CA LEU A 482 -14.69 -16.06 12.71
C LEU A 482 -15.17 -17.22 11.82
N GLY A 483 -14.75 -18.45 12.15
CA GLY A 483 -15.13 -19.66 11.40
C GLY A 483 -16.58 -20.09 11.56
N ASP A 484 -17.31 -19.52 12.53
CA ASP A 484 -18.69 -19.86 12.86
C ASP A 484 -19.70 -18.75 12.54
N HIS A 485 -19.28 -17.78 11.73
CA HIS A 485 -20.15 -16.72 11.24
C HIS A 485 -20.04 -16.61 9.72
N LEU A 486 -21.19 -16.52 9.05
CA LEU A 486 -21.25 -16.14 7.64
C LEU A 486 -21.59 -14.66 7.51
N PHE A 487 -21.15 -14.03 6.43
CA PHE A 487 -21.27 -12.59 6.25
C PHE A 487 -21.90 -12.28 4.89
N ALA A 488 -22.88 -11.38 4.90
CA ALA A 488 -23.53 -10.87 3.70
C ALA A 488 -23.47 -9.35 3.70
N SER A 489 -23.02 -8.74 2.61
CA SER A 489 -23.10 -7.28 2.49
C SER A 489 -24.46 -6.85 1.95
N ASP A 490 -24.94 -5.71 2.44
CA ASP A 490 -26.10 -5.01 1.87
C ASP A 490 -25.67 -4.03 0.75
N THR A 491 -24.42 -4.11 0.29
CA THR A 491 -23.81 -3.23 -0.73
C THR A 491 -22.99 -4.05 -1.72
N ASP A 492 -22.53 -3.42 -2.81
CA ASP A 492 -21.62 -4.04 -3.80
C ASP A 492 -20.22 -4.33 -3.22
N THR A 493 -19.88 -3.78 -2.04
CA THR A 493 -18.59 -3.99 -1.38
C THR A 493 -18.73 -5.04 -0.28
N SER A 494 -18.03 -6.17 -0.39
CA SER A 494 -18.07 -7.24 0.63
C SER A 494 -17.73 -6.71 2.02
N CYS A 495 -18.27 -7.35 3.07
CA CYS A 495 -18.08 -6.88 4.45
C CYS A 495 -16.59 -6.73 4.81
N ILE A 496 -15.76 -7.70 4.43
CA ILE A 496 -14.32 -7.64 4.72
C ILE A 496 -13.61 -6.53 3.93
N GLN A 497 -14.02 -6.28 2.68
CA GLN A 497 -13.47 -5.19 1.86
C GLN A 497 -13.79 -3.82 2.48
N GLN A 498 -14.93 -3.66 3.16
CA GLN A 498 -15.24 -2.41 3.89
C GLN A 498 -14.21 -2.13 5.00
N LEU A 499 -13.75 -3.17 5.70
CA LEU A 499 -12.68 -3.05 6.70
C LEU A 499 -11.33 -2.78 6.02
N MET A 500 -11.01 -3.48 4.92
CA MET A 500 -9.74 -3.32 4.19
C MET A 500 -9.57 -1.89 3.70
N ASN A 501 -10.63 -1.31 3.15
CA ASN A 501 -10.62 0.09 2.70
C ASN A 501 -10.34 1.08 3.84
N ILE A 502 -10.72 0.75 5.08
CA ILE A 502 -10.36 1.56 6.25
C ILE A 502 -8.90 1.34 6.64
N TYR A 503 -8.45 0.09 6.69
CA TYR A 503 -7.06 -0.24 7.02
C TYR A 503 -6.08 0.42 6.05
N GLU A 504 -6.34 0.34 4.74
CA GLU A 504 -5.52 0.98 3.70
C GLU A 504 -5.42 2.51 3.87
N ARG A 505 -6.44 3.13 4.47
CA ARG A 505 -6.48 4.58 4.70
C ARG A 505 -5.81 4.99 6.01
N THR A 506 -5.88 4.14 7.04
CA THR A 506 -5.49 4.51 8.42
C THR A 506 -4.21 3.83 8.90
N GLY A 507 -3.83 2.71 8.30
CA GLY A 507 -2.73 1.84 8.75
C GLY A 507 -2.96 1.16 10.10
N ARG A 508 -4.12 1.37 10.74
CA ARG A 508 -4.44 0.89 12.09
C ARG A 508 -5.34 -0.32 12.05
N SER A 509 -5.23 -1.19 13.06
CA SER A 509 -6.16 -2.30 13.26
C SER A 509 -7.62 -1.86 13.16
N VAL A 510 -8.44 -2.64 12.45
CA VAL A 510 -9.85 -2.35 12.17
C VAL A 510 -10.71 -3.50 12.67
N VAL A 511 -11.79 -3.18 13.40
CA VAL A 511 -12.78 -4.17 13.86
C VAL A 511 -14.12 -3.88 13.20
N GLY A 512 -14.73 -4.89 12.59
CA GLY A 512 -16.09 -4.78 12.08
C GLY A 512 -17.08 -4.68 13.24
N LEU A 513 -18.07 -3.80 13.12
CA LEU A 513 -19.06 -3.48 14.13
C LEU A 513 -20.48 -3.55 13.55
N GLN A 514 -21.41 -3.98 14.40
CA GLN A 514 -22.84 -3.91 14.15
C GLN A 514 -23.58 -3.36 15.37
N GLU A 515 -24.78 -2.82 15.15
CA GLU A 515 -25.70 -2.45 16.22
C GLU A 515 -26.45 -3.69 16.72
N THR A 516 -26.43 -3.94 18.03
CA THR A 516 -27.06 -5.10 18.67
C THR A 516 -27.96 -4.66 19.82
N PRO A 517 -29.18 -5.23 19.96
CA PRO A 517 -30.06 -4.99 21.10
C PRO A 517 -29.41 -5.32 22.45
N VAL A 518 -29.73 -4.55 23.48
CA VAL A 518 -29.14 -4.67 24.84
C VAL A 518 -29.24 -6.07 25.45
N ASP A 519 -30.30 -6.82 25.19
CA ASP A 519 -30.50 -8.17 25.74
C ASP A 519 -29.53 -9.21 25.16
N LYS A 520 -28.88 -8.89 24.02
CA LYS A 520 -27.94 -9.76 23.32
C LYS A 520 -26.46 -9.41 23.58
N VAL A 521 -26.14 -8.28 24.19
CA VAL A 521 -24.74 -7.80 24.36
C VAL A 521 -23.87 -8.77 25.17
N LYS A 522 -24.46 -9.53 26.10
CA LYS A 522 -23.77 -10.56 26.91
C LYS A 522 -23.16 -11.71 26.10
N HIS A 523 -23.46 -11.80 24.81
CA HIS A 523 -22.93 -12.83 23.91
C HIS A 523 -21.73 -12.36 23.09
N PHE A 524 -21.42 -11.06 23.07
CA PHE A 524 -20.43 -10.48 22.16
C PHE A 524 -19.49 -9.51 22.86
N GLY A 525 -18.29 -9.33 22.29
CA GLY A 525 -17.47 -8.17 22.60
C GLY A 525 -18.20 -6.89 22.17
N CYS A 526 -18.18 -5.89 23.04
CA CYS A 526 -18.82 -4.60 22.83
C CYS A 526 -17.77 -3.48 22.77
N VAL A 527 -18.09 -2.41 22.06
CA VAL A 527 -17.21 -1.25 21.94
C VAL A 527 -17.99 0.06 22.11
N THR A 528 -17.26 1.12 22.46
CA THR A 528 -17.73 2.51 22.27
C THR A 528 -16.61 3.37 21.69
N GLY A 529 -16.96 4.55 21.19
CA GLY A 529 -16.01 5.43 20.53
C GLY A 529 -16.60 6.74 20.02
N ALA A 530 -15.80 7.46 19.26
CA ALA A 530 -16.21 8.69 18.59
C ALA A 530 -16.27 8.48 17.07
N TRP A 531 -17.38 8.84 16.43
CA TRP A 531 -17.52 8.76 14.97
C TRP A 531 -16.62 9.77 14.28
N GLU A 532 -15.95 9.34 13.22
CA GLU A 532 -15.11 10.18 12.38
C GLU A 532 -15.81 10.49 11.05
N GLY A 533 -15.81 11.79 10.67
CA GLY A 533 -16.18 12.20 9.31
C GLY A 533 -17.63 11.93 8.88
N GLY A 534 -18.55 11.68 9.82
CA GLY A 534 -19.99 11.45 9.54
C GLY A 534 -20.31 10.15 8.78
N GLY A 535 -19.35 9.20 8.72
CA GLY A 535 -19.46 7.97 7.94
C GLY A 535 -19.67 6.70 8.77
N ASN A 536 -19.02 5.62 8.34
CA ASN A 536 -19.02 4.30 8.97
C ASN A 536 -17.75 4.02 9.80
N LEU A 537 -16.94 5.05 10.10
CA LEU A 537 -15.67 4.94 10.80
C LEU A 537 -15.79 5.46 12.25
N LEU A 538 -15.38 4.64 13.21
CA LEU A 538 -15.40 4.94 14.64
C LEU A 538 -13.98 4.86 15.20
N SER A 539 -13.46 5.92 15.80
CA SER A 539 -12.27 5.79 16.65
C SER A 539 -12.68 5.10 17.94
N VAL A 540 -12.26 3.85 18.15
CA VAL A 540 -12.66 3.07 19.32
C VAL A 540 -11.97 3.65 20.56
N THR A 541 -12.72 3.79 21.65
CA THR A 541 -12.21 4.30 22.94
C THR A 541 -12.35 3.29 24.08
N GLU A 542 -13.11 2.21 23.90
CA GLU A 542 -13.19 1.11 24.88
C GLU A 542 -13.63 -0.18 24.20
N PHE A 543 -13.07 -1.31 24.64
CA PHE A 543 -13.58 -2.66 24.40
C PHE A 543 -14.02 -3.32 25.71
N SER A 544 -15.07 -4.14 25.66
CA SER A 544 -15.53 -4.94 26.80
C SER A 544 -16.02 -6.32 26.36
N GLU A 545 -15.53 -7.39 26.98
CA GLU A 545 -15.94 -8.76 26.65
C GLU A 545 -17.24 -9.13 27.35
N LYS A 546 -18.31 -9.36 26.55
CA LYS A 546 -19.60 -9.88 27.02
C LYS A 546 -20.12 -9.13 28.26
N PRO A 547 -20.21 -7.78 28.23
CA PRO A 547 -20.56 -6.98 29.40
C PRO A 547 -21.93 -7.34 29.97
N SER A 548 -22.16 -7.02 31.25
CA SER A 548 -23.51 -7.01 31.79
C SER A 548 -24.33 -5.88 31.18
N ILE A 549 -25.66 -5.98 31.24
CA ILE A 549 -26.56 -4.94 30.73
C ILE A 549 -26.32 -3.61 31.46
N GLU A 550 -26.09 -3.67 32.77
CA GLU A 550 -25.80 -2.52 33.61
C GLU A 550 -24.48 -1.86 33.19
N TYR A 551 -23.44 -2.65 32.96
CA TYR A 551 -22.15 -2.12 32.51
C TYR A 551 -22.26 -1.49 31.13
N ALA A 552 -22.91 -2.16 30.18
CA ALA A 552 -23.09 -1.65 28.83
C ALA A 552 -23.80 -0.29 28.82
N ARG A 553 -24.91 -0.15 29.57
CA ARG A 553 -25.65 1.12 29.69
C ARG A 553 -24.84 2.24 30.32
N ALA A 554 -24.00 1.93 31.30
CA ALA A 554 -23.21 2.93 32.01
C ALA A 554 -21.97 3.39 31.23
N HIS A 555 -21.34 2.50 30.46
CA HIS A 555 -20.00 2.73 29.90
C HIS A 555 -19.92 2.67 28.37
N LEU A 556 -20.81 1.94 27.70
CA LEU A 556 -20.65 1.60 26.28
C LEU A 556 -21.66 2.27 25.36
N ALA A 557 -22.43 3.24 25.85
CA ALA A 557 -23.31 4.03 25.02
C ALA A 557 -22.50 4.84 23.99
N THR A 558 -22.97 4.87 22.75
CA THR A 558 -22.33 5.60 21.64
C THR A 558 -23.36 6.52 20.97
N GLN A 559 -22.96 7.73 20.59
CA GLN A 559 -23.83 8.63 19.83
C GLN A 559 -24.18 8.01 18.47
N ASN A 560 -25.33 8.39 17.90
CA ASN A 560 -25.82 7.88 16.61
C ASN A 560 -26.00 6.34 16.54
N VAL A 561 -26.22 5.72 17.69
CA VAL A 561 -26.70 4.34 17.84
C VAL A 561 -28.10 4.40 18.44
N LYS A 562 -29.00 3.50 18.05
CA LYS A 562 -30.38 3.46 18.55
C LYS A 562 -30.42 3.30 20.08
N ASP A 563 -31.45 3.87 20.71
CA ASP A 563 -31.70 3.64 22.12
C ASP A 563 -31.81 2.12 22.41
N ASP A 564 -31.28 1.69 23.57
CA ASP A 564 -31.14 0.28 23.96
C ASP A 564 -30.42 -0.62 22.93
N HIS A 565 -29.57 -0.04 22.08
CA HIS A 565 -28.62 -0.77 21.24
C HIS A 565 -27.18 -0.37 21.55
N PHE A 566 -26.26 -1.30 21.29
CA PHE A 566 -24.83 -1.13 21.52
C PHE A 566 -24.04 -1.61 20.31
N LEU A 567 -22.84 -1.05 20.11
CA LEU A 567 -21.93 -1.53 19.08
C LEU A 567 -21.26 -2.81 19.58
N THR A 568 -21.44 -3.89 18.84
CA THR A 568 -20.81 -5.19 19.11
C THR A 568 -19.92 -5.59 17.94
N ILE A 569 -18.92 -6.40 18.24
CA ILE A 569 -18.01 -6.93 17.24
C ILE A 569 -18.77 -7.82 16.25
N PHE A 570 -18.55 -7.56 14.97
CA PHE A 570 -19.20 -8.22 13.83
C PHE A 570 -18.60 -9.60 13.54
N GLY A 571 -17.33 -9.84 13.91
CA GLY A 571 -16.64 -11.12 13.67
C GLY A 571 -15.64 -11.09 12.51
N GLN A 572 -15.35 -9.91 11.97
CA GLN A 572 -14.27 -9.64 11.03
C GLN A 572 -13.35 -8.58 11.61
N TYR A 573 -12.04 -8.78 11.45
CA TYR A 573 -11.01 -7.90 11.95
C TYR A 573 -9.88 -7.81 10.94
N ILE A 574 -9.17 -6.69 10.97
CA ILE A 574 -7.83 -6.52 10.41
C ILE A 574 -6.93 -6.14 11.56
N LEU A 575 -5.91 -6.93 11.83
CA LEU A 575 -5.07 -6.79 13.02
C LEU A 575 -3.61 -6.59 12.63
N THR A 576 -2.96 -5.68 13.35
CA THR A 576 -1.50 -5.51 13.31
C THR A 576 -0.81 -6.63 14.09
N PRO A 577 0.44 -7.02 13.75
CA PRO A 577 1.17 -8.08 14.43
C PRO A 577 1.31 -7.89 15.94
N ARG A 578 1.25 -6.63 16.43
CA ARG A 578 1.31 -6.27 17.85
C ARG A 578 0.30 -7.05 18.70
N ILE A 579 -0.85 -7.46 18.12
CA ILE A 579 -1.82 -8.29 18.82
C ILE A 579 -1.22 -9.62 19.34
N PHE A 580 -0.27 -10.21 18.59
CA PHE A 580 0.36 -11.47 19.01
C PHE A 580 1.27 -11.29 20.21
N GLU A 581 1.95 -10.14 20.32
CA GLU A 581 2.78 -9.84 21.49
C GLU A 581 1.91 -9.65 22.73
N LEU A 582 0.80 -8.91 22.60
CA LEU A 582 -0.16 -8.73 23.69
C LEU A 582 -0.80 -10.06 24.14
N LEU A 583 -1.17 -10.91 23.19
CA LEU A 583 -1.66 -12.26 23.47
C LEU A 583 -0.58 -13.12 24.15
N GLY A 584 0.65 -13.07 23.66
CA GLY A 584 1.79 -13.79 24.23
C GLY A 584 2.04 -13.39 25.68
N GLU A 585 2.03 -12.09 25.99
CA GLU A 585 2.15 -11.58 27.36
C GLU A 585 1.04 -12.10 28.28
N ASN A 586 -0.22 -12.12 27.80
CA ASN A 586 -1.34 -12.66 28.57
C ASN A 586 -1.17 -14.17 28.82
N ILE A 587 -0.72 -14.92 27.82
CA ILE A 587 -0.47 -16.37 27.91
C ILE A 587 0.66 -16.67 28.91
N GLU A 588 1.81 -16.01 28.76
CA GLU A 588 2.98 -16.17 29.62
C GLU A 588 2.67 -15.84 31.09
N ARG A 589 1.85 -14.81 31.33
CA ARG A 589 1.45 -14.38 32.68
C ARG A 589 0.18 -15.09 33.17
N ASN A 590 -0.39 -16.00 32.38
CA ASN A 590 -1.64 -16.68 32.67
C ASN A 590 -2.82 -15.73 33.03
N MET A 591 -2.89 -14.58 32.36
CA MET A 591 -3.95 -13.59 32.55
C MET A 591 -5.19 -13.99 31.75
N ARG A 592 -6.18 -14.54 32.46
CA ARG A 592 -7.42 -15.07 31.87
C ARG A 592 -8.63 -14.27 32.28
N GLU A 593 -9.55 -14.13 31.35
CA GLU A 593 -10.87 -13.55 31.59
C GLU A 593 -11.91 -14.66 31.43
N ARG A 594 -12.71 -14.88 32.48
CA ARG A 594 -13.69 -15.98 32.55
C ARG A 594 -13.08 -17.38 32.31
N GLY A 595 -11.82 -17.56 32.70
CA GLY A 595 -11.11 -18.85 32.58
C GLY A 595 -10.40 -19.07 31.24
N GLU A 596 -10.51 -18.14 30.30
CA GLU A 596 -9.96 -18.27 28.95
C GLU A 596 -9.02 -17.10 28.61
N PHE A 597 -8.09 -17.31 27.69
CA PHE A 597 -7.37 -16.23 27.02
C PHE A 597 -8.30 -15.58 25.99
N GLN A 598 -8.75 -14.35 26.28
CA GLN A 598 -9.65 -13.59 25.42
C GLN A 598 -8.89 -12.66 24.48
N LEU A 599 -9.40 -12.47 23.26
CA LEU A 599 -8.87 -11.49 22.32
C LEU A 599 -9.25 -10.05 22.72
N THR A 600 -10.47 -9.86 23.24
CA THR A 600 -11.06 -8.54 23.50
C THR A 600 -10.24 -7.71 24.49
N SER A 601 -9.67 -8.33 25.53
CA SER A 601 -8.79 -7.64 26.48
C SER A 601 -7.47 -7.19 25.83
N CYS A 602 -6.91 -7.98 24.91
CA CYS A 602 -5.76 -7.56 24.11
C CYS A 602 -6.11 -6.46 23.11
N LEU A 603 -7.31 -6.47 22.53
CA LEU A 603 -7.78 -5.39 21.66
C LEU A 603 -7.93 -4.07 22.41
N ASP A 604 -8.40 -4.09 23.67
CA ASP A 604 -8.46 -2.86 24.47
C ASP A 604 -7.06 -2.30 24.75
N ARG A 605 -6.09 -3.17 25.07
CA ARG A 605 -4.69 -2.78 25.23
C ARG A 605 -4.11 -2.24 23.93
N LEU A 606 -4.34 -2.91 22.81
CA LEU A 606 -3.87 -2.49 21.48
C LEU A 606 -4.41 -1.10 21.12
N ARG A 607 -5.68 -0.85 21.42
CA ARG A 607 -6.32 0.46 21.24
C ARG A 607 -5.67 1.56 22.08
N GLN A 608 -5.20 1.25 23.30
CA GLN A 608 -4.48 2.21 24.13
C GLN A 608 -3.08 2.51 23.58
N GLU A 609 -2.42 1.52 22.98
CA GLU A 609 -1.05 1.63 22.44
C GLU A 609 -1.00 2.28 21.05
N GLU A 610 -1.78 1.77 20.10
CA GLU A 610 -1.70 2.15 18.66
C GLU A 610 -2.97 2.86 18.14
N GLY A 611 -4.06 2.80 18.91
CA GLY A 611 -5.40 3.13 18.45
C GLY A 611 -6.01 2.00 17.60
N VAL A 612 -7.33 1.86 17.66
CA VAL A 612 -8.09 0.89 16.86
C VAL A 612 -9.28 1.58 16.22
N GLN A 613 -9.53 1.25 14.96
CA GLN A 613 -10.66 1.76 14.19
C GLN A 613 -11.82 0.74 14.20
N GLY A 614 -13.04 1.25 14.25
CA GLY A 614 -14.28 0.50 14.14
C GLY A 614 -14.94 0.78 12.80
N CYS A 615 -15.29 -0.27 12.06
CA CYS A 615 -16.05 -0.18 10.82
C CYS A 615 -17.50 -0.55 11.12
N ARG A 616 -18.45 0.38 11.03
CA ARG A 616 -19.88 0.02 10.99
C ARG A 616 -20.16 -0.68 9.67
N VAL A 617 -20.30 -2.00 9.73
CA VAL A 617 -20.45 -2.82 8.52
C VAL A 617 -21.84 -2.64 7.95
N HIS A 618 -21.92 -2.31 6.66
CA HIS A 618 -23.16 -2.34 5.90
C HIS A 618 -23.40 -3.76 5.40
N GLY A 619 -23.95 -4.58 6.28
CA GLY A 619 -24.19 -5.99 6.06
C GLY A 619 -24.72 -6.69 7.30
N ARG A 620 -24.91 -8.00 7.15
CA ARG A 620 -25.45 -8.89 8.17
C ARG A 620 -24.46 -10.03 8.42
N ARG A 621 -24.39 -10.46 9.68
CA ARG A 621 -23.72 -11.71 10.06
C ARG A 621 -24.76 -12.75 10.44
N PHE A 622 -24.42 -14.00 10.19
CA PHE A 622 -25.27 -15.16 10.46
C PHE A 622 -24.49 -16.14 11.33
N ASP A 623 -25.02 -16.41 12.51
CA ASP A 623 -24.39 -17.26 13.53
C ASP A 623 -24.78 -18.72 13.31
N ILE A 624 -23.79 -19.61 13.25
CA ILE A 624 -23.98 -21.07 13.15
C ILE A 624 -23.61 -21.82 14.45
N GLY A 625 -23.19 -21.11 15.49
CA GLY A 625 -22.71 -21.64 16.76
C GLY A 625 -23.79 -22.06 17.76
N LEU A 626 -25.06 -21.72 17.50
CA LEU A 626 -26.22 -22.06 18.32
C LEU A 626 -27.28 -22.81 17.50
N PRO A 627 -27.99 -23.81 18.08
CA PRO A 627 -28.97 -24.60 17.31
C PRO A 627 -30.05 -23.76 16.61
N GLU A 628 -30.68 -22.83 17.33
CA GLU A 628 -31.75 -22.00 16.74
C GLU A 628 -31.19 -20.94 15.78
N ALA A 629 -30.02 -20.38 16.07
CA ALA A 629 -29.36 -19.45 15.16
C ALA A 629 -28.96 -20.15 13.86
N TYR A 630 -28.41 -21.36 13.94
CA TYR A 630 -28.07 -22.17 12.77
C TYR A 630 -29.30 -22.49 11.92
N ARG A 631 -30.41 -22.91 12.56
CA ARG A 631 -31.68 -23.11 11.86
C ARG A 631 -32.12 -21.85 11.11
N GLN A 632 -32.05 -20.68 11.75
CA GLN A 632 -32.43 -19.41 11.12
C GLN A 632 -31.46 -19.03 9.99
N THR A 633 -30.16 -19.25 10.18
CA THR A 633 -29.12 -19.03 9.17
C THR A 633 -29.35 -19.86 7.91
N VAL A 634 -29.76 -21.13 8.06
CA VAL A 634 -30.12 -22.00 6.92
C VAL A 634 -31.30 -21.46 6.12
N ILE A 635 -32.21 -20.73 6.77
CA ILE A 635 -33.37 -20.11 6.11
C ILE A 635 -32.97 -18.79 5.43
N ASP A 636 -32.20 -17.94 6.12
CA ASP A 636 -32.03 -16.55 5.72
C ASP A 636 -30.82 -16.31 4.82
N TYR A 637 -29.69 -17.00 5.05
CA TYR A 637 -28.44 -16.75 4.35
C TYR A 637 -28.52 -16.91 2.81
N PRO A 638 -29.22 -17.91 2.26
CA PRO A 638 -29.35 -18.07 0.80
C PRO A 638 -30.09 -16.90 0.12
N ASN A 639 -30.84 -16.11 0.89
CA ASN A 639 -31.65 -14.99 0.40
C ASN A 639 -30.94 -13.63 0.52
N THR A 640 -29.60 -13.62 0.63
CA THR A 640 -28.80 -12.43 0.94
C THR A 640 -28.06 -11.81 -0.23
#